data_AF-A0A9D5D5G8-F1
#
_entry.id   AF-A0A9D5D5G8-F1
#
_cell.length_a   1.000
_cell.length_b   1.000
_cell.length_c   1.000
_cell.angle_alpha   90.00
_cell.angle_beta   90.00
_cell.angle_gamma   90.00
#
_symmetry.space_group_name_H-M   'P 1'
#
loop_
_entity.id
_entity.type
_entity.pdbx_description
1 polymer ?
#
loop_
_entity_poly.entity_id
_entity_poly.type
_entity_poly.pdbx_seq_one_letter_code
_entity_poly.pdbx_strand_id
1 'polypeptide(L)'
;MERRKKSSYLFLPSTIIFFLLIFIDVHGQTLPIVDEKQLHTYIVHVRRQEGSDEFLGEEDRETWHKSFLPNTTLDSGEPRLVYSYREVISGFAARLTSDEVRDMESMEGFLYAQQDEELSPRTTYTPNFIGLSQWLGLWVDSFKGQGMIIGVIDSGIAPGHASFLESTVDKPMPPRPQKWKGKCQFKRFCNNKVIGAVSFQAGKSGPPRDPKKEGHGSHCAGIAAGSMVPDADVRGMAKGTASGVAPRAHLAIYQSCTKASCSTSDTVMAMEQAIDDGVDVLSISLGRNARPFYKDTMGIAAFSAVSKGLVVCLPAGNSGPDISSIENDEPWAMTVGASSHDRRVKATVKLGDGSELDGQTGYELSTLNSSLPIVFPGFPGQNGTAGCKKDSFDNIDVKGKIVVCYIRGGTFVDMGVNVKAAGGKAMIIANTFRQGGSTFSDVHVLPTAHVNNSGLSKLFKYMKSDPNPTATITFNGTIFGARPSPTIAYFSSRGPSLINGGILKPDIVGPGVNILSAFPVKPGPGPKAPPGSYFNFQSGTSMATPHLAGVAALLKCTHKNWSAAAIKSAIMTTADRLDRDLKPIKDDYNGSRDPADLFGLGAGQVNPQAANDPGLVYDIKPFHYIQYLCGLGYSNDNVTIIAGRPNPM
;
A
#
# COMPACT_ATOMS: atom_id res chain seq x y z
N MET A 1 14.95 -66.90 31.15
CA MET A 1 14.47 -68.22 30.70
C MET A 1 15.04 -68.45 29.31
N GLU A 2 16.16 -69.17 29.27
CA GLU A 2 16.92 -69.54 28.07
C GLU A 2 16.04 -70.26 27.05
N ARG A 3 16.31 -70.07 25.74
CA ARG A 3 16.25 -71.18 24.79
C ARG A 3 17.39 -71.09 23.76
N ARG A 4 18.40 -71.91 24.04
CA ARG A 4 19.37 -72.45 23.09
C ARG A 4 18.69 -73.38 22.08
N LYS A 5 19.28 -73.48 20.88
CA LYS A 5 19.71 -74.74 20.21
C LYS A 5 20.33 -74.32 18.85
N LYS A 6 21.65 -74.31 18.67
CA LYS A 6 22.64 -75.41 18.51
C LYS A 6 22.31 -76.42 17.40
N SER A 7 23.24 -76.47 16.42
CA SER A 7 24.01 -77.62 15.93
C SER A 7 23.98 -77.64 14.39
N SER A 8 25.02 -77.25 13.66
CA SER A 8 26.37 -77.84 13.54
C SER A 8 26.32 -79.29 13.08
N TYR A 9 26.95 -79.60 11.93
CA TYR A 9 28.04 -80.59 11.72
C TYR A 9 28.56 -80.38 10.26
N LEU A 10 29.82 -79.97 10.03
CA LEU A 10 31.05 -80.79 9.96
C LEU A 10 30.98 -81.79 8.76
N PHE A 11 31.96 -81.95 7.86
CA PHE A 11 33.41 -81.94 8.08
C PHE A 11 34.20 -82.19 6.76
N LEU A 12 35.42 -81.63 6.72
CA LEU A 12 36.69 -82.22 6.21
C LEU A 12 37.02 -82.23 4.69
N PRO A 13 38.33 -82.25 4.31
CA PRO A 13 38.92 -81.29 3.38
C PRO A 13 39.79 -81.96 2.29
N SER A 14 40.43 -81.18 1.42
CA SER A 14 41.84 -81.40 1.05
C SER A 14 42.39 -80.29 0.15
N THR A 15 43.48 -79.73 0.65
CA THR A 15 44.47 -78.80 0.10
C THR A 15 45.08 -79.22 -1.25
N ILE A 16 45.11 -78.32 -2.25
CA ILE A 16 46.17 -78.23 -3.27
C ILE A 16 46.42 -76.76 -3.70
N ILE A 17 47.43 -76.17 -3.08
CA ILE A 17 48.57 -75.35 -3.58
C ILE A 17 48.53 -74.74 -5.01
N PHE A 18 48.60 -73.40 -5.01
CA PHE A 18 49.42 -72.45 -5.81
C PHE A 18 49.06 -71.94 -7.22
N PHE A 19 49.37 -70.64 -7.32
CA PHE A 19 49.71 -69.76 -8.44
C PHE A 19 48.62 -68.91 -9.11
N LEU A 20 48.80 -67.59 -8.91
CA LEU A 20 48.17 -66.46 -9.56
C LEU A 20 48.02 -66.66 -11.08
N LEU A 21 46.79 -66.46 -11.56
CA LEU A 21 46.52 -66.00 -12.92
C LEU A 21 45.51 -64.86 -12.84
N ILE A 22 45.92 -63.71 -13.38
CA ILE A 22 45.15 -62.48 -13.50
C ILE A 22 43.97 -62.74 -14.45
N PHE A 23 42.75 -62.53 -13.97
CA PHE A 23 41.58 -62.28 -14.82
C PHE A 23 41.03 -60.89 -14.49
N ILE A 24 40.83 -60.12 -15.56
CA ILE A 24 40.32 -58.76 -15.58
C ILE A 24 38.81 -58.84 -15.31
N ASP A 25 38.37 -58.40 -14.12
CA ASP A 25 36.96 -58.12 -13.86
C ASP A 25 36.71 -56.63 -14.02
N VAL A 26 36.06 -56.29 -15.15
CA VAL A 26 35.50 -54.97 -15.42
C VAL A 26 34.34 -54.73 -14.45
N HIS A 27 34.63 -54.14 -13.30
CA HIS A 27 33.59 -53.54 -12.46
C HIS A 27 33.26 -52.16 -13.03
N GLY A 28 32.28 -52.13 -13.94
CA GLY A 28 31.57 -50.89 -14.25
C GLY A 28 30.91 -50.38 -12.96
N GLN A 29 31.35 -49.23 -12.47
CA GLN A 29 30.62 -48.50 -11.43
C GLN A 29 29.28 -48.05 -12.01
N THR A 30 28.21 -48.74 -11.64
CA THR A 30 26.85 -48.22 -11.81
C THR A 30 26.68 -47.06 -10.83
N LEU A 31 26.43 -45.85 -11.34
CA LEU A 31 26.05 -44.68 -10.55
C LEU A 31 24.77 -44.99 -9.75
N PRO A 32 24.65 -44.50 -8.49
CA PRO A 32 23.47 -44.73 -7.68
C PRO A 32 22.23 -44.05 -8.30
N ILE A 33 21.12 -44.78 -8.33
CA ILE A 33 19.80 -44.27 -8.74
C ILE A 33 19.35 -43.25 -7.69
N VAL A 34 19.11 -42.00 -8.07
CA VAL A 34 18.63 -40.94 -7.16
C VAL A 34 17.10 -40.93 -7.19
N ASP A 35 16.45 -41.10 -6.04
CA ASP A 35 15.00 -40.95 -5.92
C ASP A 35 14.63 -39.45 -6.03
N GLU A 36 13.90 -39.07 -7.08
CA GLU A 36 13.50 -37.67 -7.34
C GLU A 36 12.74 -37.03 -6.16
N LYS A 37 12.19 -37.83 -5.24
CA LYS A 37 11.51 -37.34 -4.03
C LYS A 37 12.43 -36.70 -2.99
N GLN A 38 13.75 -36.80 -3.13
CA GLN A 38 14.73 -36.23 -2.18
C GLN A 38 15.46 -34.99 -2.71
N LEU A 39 15.11 -34.52 -3.91
CA LEU A 39 15.72 -33.33 -4.49
C LEU A 39 15.06 -32.06 -3.96
N HIS A 40 15.89 -31.11 -3.55
CA HIS A 40 15.49 -29.74 -3.22
C HIS A 40 16.29 -28.76 -4.06
N THR A 41 15.74 -27.57 -4.31
CA THR A 41 16.52 -26.47 -4.88
C THR A 41 17.40 -25.90 -3.78
N TYR A 42 18.69 -25.76 -4.05
CA TYR A 42 19.64 -25.07 -3.19
C TYR A 42 20.22 -23.86 -3.92
N ILE A 43 20.46 -22.78 -3.19
CA ILE A 43 21.25 -21.63 -3.61
C ILE A 43 22.67 -21.84 -3.10
N VAL A 44 23.61 -22.01 -4.01
CA VAL A 44 25.03 -22.28 -3.74
C VAL A 44 25.85 -21.03 -4.01
N HIS A 45 26.61 -20.61 -3.00
CA HIS A 45 27.55 -19.51 -3.07
C HIS A 45 28.96 -20.04 -3.30
N VAL A 46 29.64 -19.45 -4.29
CA VAL A 46 31.02 -19.80 -4.65
C VAL A 46 31.92 -18.57 -4.64
N ARG A 47 33.21 -18.79 -4.39
CA ARG A 47 34.22 -17.73 -4.34
C ARG A 47 34.35 -17.11 -5.73
N ARG A 48 34.21 -15.79 -5.78
CA ARG A 48 34.44 -15.00 -6.99
C ARG A 48 35.91 -15.16 -7.39
N GLN A 49 36.19 -15.57 -8.62
CA GLN A 49 37.58 -15.68 -9.09
C GLN A 49 38.16 -14.28 -9.27
N GLU A 50 39.20 -13.95 -8.51
CA GLU A 50 39.92 -12.69 -8.70
C GLU A 50 40.81 -12.81 -9.94
N GLY A 51 40.55 -11.95 -10.95
CA GLY A 51 41.42 -11.78 -12.12
C GLY A 51 40.88 -12.21 -13.48
N SER A 52 39.62 -12.65 -13.62
CA SER A 52 39.05 -13.09 -14.92
C SER A 52 37.65 -12.52 -15.26
N ASP A 53 37.18 -11.52 -14.51
CA ASP A 53 35.81 -10.98 -14.64
C ASP A 53 35.55 -10.14 -15.93
N GLU A 54 36.54 -9.97 -16.81
CA GLU A 54 36.33 -9.32 -18.11
C GLU A 54 36.04 -10.30 -19.27
N PHE A 55 36.21 -11.63 -19.13
CA PHE A 55 36.18 -12.54 -20.30
C PHE A 55 35.44 -13.88 -20.19
N LEU A 56 34.71 -14.20 -19.12
CA LEU A 56 33.83 -15.39 -19.16
C LEU A 56 32.49 -15.03 -19.81
N GLY A 57 32.23 -15.61 -20.98
CA GLY A 57 30.92 -15.58 -21.60
C GLY A 57 29.86 -16.22 -20.69
N GLU A 58 28.59 -15.97 -20.97
CA GLU A 58 27.48 -16.62 -20.24
C GLU A 58 27.64 -18.15 -20.21
N GLU A 59 28.13 -18.73 -21.30
CA GLU A 59 28.38 -20.16 -21.46
C GLU A 59 29.56 -20.67 -20.61
N ASP A 60 30.66 -19.93 -20.51
CA ASP A 60 31.82 -20.34 -19.71
C ASP A 60 31.51 -20.31 -18.20
N ARG A 61 30.77 -19.30 -17.76
CA ARG A 61 30.29 -19.18 -16.37
C ARG A 61 29.34 -20.32 -16.02
N GLU A 62 28.38 -20.60 -16.89
CA GLU A 62 27.48 -21.74 -16.67
C GLU A 62 28.25 -23.06 -16.64
N THR A 63 29.26 -23.23 -17.49
CA THR A 63 30.10 -24.44 -17.53
C THR A 63 30.88 -24.58 -16.23
N TRP A 64 31.43 -23.49 -15.71
CA TRP A 64 32.09 -23.48 -14.41
C TRP A 64 31.13 -23.81 -13.27
N HIS A 65 29.93 -23.22 -13.23
CA HIS A 65 28.92 -23.58 -12.22
C HIS A 65 28.45 -25.04 -12.33
N LYS A 66 28.30 -25.57 -13.56
CA LYS A 66 27.98 -26.98 -13.80
C LYS A 66 29.08 -27.92 -13.29
N SER A 67 30.33 -27.48 -13.19
CA SER A 67 31.43 -28.29 -12.66
C SER A 67 31.29 -28.62 -11.16
N PHE A 68 30.46 -27.87 -10.42
CA PHE A 68 30.13 -28.16 -9.02
C PHE A 68 29.02 -29.22 -8.88
N LEU A 69 28.32 -29.56 -9.97
CA LEU A 69 27.21 -30.51 -9.93
C LEU A 69 27.71 -31.94 -10.19
N PRO A 70 27.13 -32.96 -9.52
CA PRO A 70 27.50 -34.35 -9.76
C PRO A 70 27.22 -34.80 -11.20
N ASN A 71 26.18 -34.24 -11.82
CA ASN A 71 25.89 -34.33 -13.24
C ASN A 71 25.10 -33.09 -13.71
N THR A 72 25.00 -32.88 -15.03
CA THR A 72 24.33 -31.71 -15.59
C THR A 72 22.81 -31.84 -15.68
N THR A 73 22.30 -33.07 -15.68
CA THR A 73 20.87 -33.39 -15.88
C THR A 73 20.41 -34.45 -14.87
N LEU A 74 19.16 -34.34 -14.45
CA LEU A 74 18.46 -35.38 -13.69
C LEU A 74 18.19 -36.61 -14.58
N ASP A 75 17.84 -37.72 -13.95
CA ASP A 75 17.48 -38.96 -14.64
C ASP A 75 16.22 -38.78 -15.53
N SER A 76 15.37 -37.81 -15.21
CA SER A 76 14.24 -37.35 -16.03
C SER A 76 14.64 -36.56 -17.29
N GLY A 77 15.92 -36.22 -17.45
CA GLY A 77 16.43 -35.39 -18.55
C GLY A 77 16.32 -33.88 -18.31
N GLU A 78 15.78 -33.45 -17.17
CA GLU A 78 15.74 -32.03 -16.80
C GLU A 78 17.12 -31.52 -16.36
N PRO A 79 17.48 -30.26 -16.66
CA PRO A 79 18.74 -29.68 -16.17
C PRO A 79 18.71 -29.55 -14.63
N ARG A 80 19.82 -29.94 -13.99
CA ARG A 80 20.00 -29.75 -12.54
C ARG A 80 20.28 -28.30 -12.17
N LEU A 81 21.04 -27.61 -13.01
CA LEU A 81 21.27 -26.18 -12.87
C LEU A 81 19.95 -25.45 -13.16
N VAL A 82 19.45 -24.74 -12.15
CA VAL A 82 18.23 -23.92 -12.27
C VAL A 82 18.60 -22.51 -12.74
N TYR A 83 19.58 -21.87 -12.11
CA TYR A 83 20.07 -20.54 -12.48
C TYR A 83 21.57 -20.40 -12.24
N SER A 84 22.26 -19.66 -13.11
CA SER A 84 23.64 -19.21 -12.90
C SER A 84 23.66 -17.71 -12.67
N TYR A 85 24.03 -17.24 -11.48
CA TYR A 85 24.07 -15.82 -11.15
C TYR A 85 25.40 -15.17 -11.56
N ARG A 86 25.36 -13.89 -11.94
CA ARG A 86 26.53 -13.11 -12.34
C ARG A 86 26.74 -11.89 -11.45
N GLU A 87 25.70 -11.05 -11.37
CA GLU A 87 25.81 -9.71 -10.80
C GLU A 87 25.35 -9.64 -9.34
N VAL A 88 24.26 -10.34 -9.03
CA VAL A 88 23.54 -10.18 -7.75
C VAL A 88 24.18 -10.98 -6.60
N ILE A 89 24.74 -12.14 -6.91
CA ILE A 89 25.55 -12.98 -6.02
C ILE A 89 26.54 -13.78 -6.88
N SER A 90 27.68 -14.17 -6.29
CA SER A 90 28.62 -15.14 -6.88
C SER A 90 28.14 -16.55 -6.52
N GLY A 91 27.47 -17.22 -7.45
CA GLY A 91 26.77 -18.47 -7.15
C GLY A 91 25.79 -18.96 -8.21
N PHE A 92 25.12 -20.06 -7.91
CA PHE A 92 24.09 -20.68 -8.76
C PHE A 92 22.98 -21.30 -7.91
N ALA A 93 21.83 -21.58 -8.54
CA ALA A 93 20.77 -22.38 -7.95
C ALA A 93 20.71 -23.73 -8.67
N ALA A 94 20.61 -24.83 -7.93
CA ALA A 94 20.58 -26.18 -8.49
C ALA A 94 19.69 -27.14 -7.69
N ARG A 95 19.16 -28.15 -8.37
CA ARG A 95 18.43 -29.26 -7.74
C ARG A 95 19.41 -30.31 -7.23
N LEU A 96 19.50 -30.45 -5.92
CA LEU A 96 20.46 -31.29 -5.21
C LEU A 96 19.79 -32.05 -4.07
N THR A 97 20.38 -33.17 -3.68
CA THR A 97 20.10 -33.82 -2.40
C THR A 97 20.98 -33.23 -1.30
N SER A 98 20.59 -33.41 -0.03
CA SER A 98 21.41 -32.98 1.10
C SER A 98 22.80 -33.65 1.14
N ASP A 99 22.92 -34.86 0.58
CA ASP A 99 24.19 -35.59 0.50
C ASP A 99 25.10 -34.95 -0.55
N GLU A 100 24.55 -34.62 -1.72
CA GLU A 100 25.28 -33.93 -2.79
C GLU A 100 25.75 -32.53 -2.37
N VAL A 101 24.98 -31.82 -1.54
CA VAL A 101 25.42 -30.54 -0.95
C VAL A 101 26.60 -30.76 0.00
N ARG A 102 26.58 -31.80 0.82
CA ARG A 102 27.70 -32.13 1.74
C ARG A 102 28.97 -32.51 0.99
N ASP A 103 28.84 -33.25 -0.11
CA ASP A 103 29.97 -33.58 -0.96
C ASP A 103 30.57 -32.30 -1.59
N MET A 104 29.71 -31.35 -1.98
CA MET A 104 30.10 -30.06 -2.55
C MET A 104 30.88 -29.17 -1.57
N GLU A 105 30.70 -29.33 -0.25
CA GLU A 105 31.46 -28.58 0.77
C GLU A 105 32.98 -28.79 0.66
N SER A 106 33.40 -29.92 0.08
CA SER A 106 34.82 -30.25 -0.12
C SER A 106 35.41 -29.68 -1.41
N MET A 107 34.60 -29.06 -2.28
CA MET A 107 35.04 -28.57 -3.59
C MET A 107 35.73 -27.22 -3.49
N GLU A 108 36.82 -27.06 -4.22
CA GLU A 108 37.55 -25.80 -4.28
C GLU A 108 36.67 -24.69 -4.89
N GLY A 109 36.50 -23.60 -4.14
CA GLY A 109 35.65 -22.48 -4.54
C GLY A 109 34.23 -22.53 -3.96
N PHE A 110 33.78 -23.62 -3.37
CA PHE A 110 32.53 -23.63 -2.60
C PHE A 110 32.67 -22.76 -1.34
N LEU A 111 31.62 -22.00 -1.00
CA LEU A 111 31.57 -21.22 0.23
C LEU A 111 30.45 -21.68 1.17
N TYR A 112 29.24 -21.78 0.64
CA TYR A 112 28.05 -22.09 1.42
C TYR A 112 26.88 -22.48 0.51
N ALA A 113 25.99 -23.36 0.98
CA ALA A 113 24.75 -23.66 0.30
C ALA A 113 23.59 -23.60 1.29
N GLN A 114 22.47 -23.02 0.85
CA GLN A 114 21.22 -23.01 1.60
C GLN A 114 20.10 -23.57 0.73
N GLN A 115 19.17 -24.29 1.36
CA GLN A 115 17.96 -24.71 0.68
C GLN A 115 17.14 -23.48 0.30
N ASP A 116 16.56 -23.48 -0.91
CA ASP A 116 15.69 -22.42 -1.40
C ASP A 116 14.44 -22.31 -0.52
N GLU A 117 14.09 -21.08 -0.13
CA GLU A 117 12.97 -20.81 0.77
C GLU A 117 11.81 -20.19 -0.01
N GLU A 118 10.59 -20.69 0.23
CA GLU A 118 9.39 -20.05 -0.29
C GLU A 118 9.16 -18.69 0.40
N LEU A 119 9.43 -17.61 -0.33
CA LEU A 119 9.17 -16.25 0.16
C LEU A 119 7.66 -15.99 0.22
N SER A 120 7.16 -15.61 1.40
CA SER A 120 5.76 -15.21 1.55
C SER A 120 5.48 -13.86 0.87
N PRO A 121 4.35 -13.71 0.16
CA PRO A 121 3.91 -12.43 -0.37
C PRO A 121 3.84 -11.38 0.75
N ARG A 122 4.49 -10.24 0.51
CA ARG A 122 4.54 -9.14 1.48
C ARG A 122 3.14 -8.65 1.81
N THR A 123 3.03 -7.93 2.93
CA THR A 123 1.79 -7.25 3.29
C THR A 123 1.30 -6.41 2.12
N THR A 124 0.04 -5.92 2.04
CA THR A 124 -0.46 -5.14 0.88
C THR A 124 0.15 -3.74 0.73
N TYR A 125 1.40 -3.65 1.18
CA TYR A 125 2.60 -3.00 0.65
C TYR A 125 2.94 -1.71 1.35
N THR A 126 1.94 -0.90 1.68
CA THR A 126 2.20 0.43 2.20
C THR A 126 2.87 0.46 3.58
N PRO A 127 2.62 -0.45 4.55
CA PRO A 127 3.42 -0.49 5.77
C PRO A 127 4.90 -0.78 5.49
N ASN A 128 5.18 -1.74 4.61
CA ASN A 128 6.56 -2.04 4.20
C ASN A 128 7.19 -0.91 3.38
N PHE A 129 6.40 -0.22 2.55
CA PHE A 129 6.87 0.94 1.77
C PHE A 129 7.38 2.06 2.67
N ILE A 130 6.71 2.32 3.78
CA ILE A 130 7.13 3.28 4.82
C ILE A 130 8.08 2.66 5.85
N GLY A 131 8.73 1.53 5.55
CA GLY A 131 9.78 0.97 6.41
C GLY A 131 9.31 0.17 7.63
N LEU A 132 8.03 -0.19 7.74
CA LEU A 132 7.55 -1.08 8.80
C LEU A 132 7.72 -2.54 8.37
N SER A 133 8.56 -3.27 9.12
CA SER A 133 8.92 -4.66 8.83
C SER A 133 8.52 -5.58 9.97
N GLN A 134 8.29 -6.87 9.68
CA GLN A 134 7.86 -7.84 10.69
C GLN A 134 8.92 -8.11 11.77
N TRP A 135 10.20 -7.94 11.44
CA TRP A 135 11.32 -8.45 12.23
C TRP A 135 12.19 -7.36 12.85
N LEU A 136 12.06 -6.11 12.39
CA LEU A 136 12.88 -4.99 12.82
C LEU A 136 12.07 -3.70 12.86
N GLY A 137 12.54 -2.78 13.71
CA GLY A 137 12.07 -1.41 13.77
C GLY A 137 10.77 -1.21 14.55
N LEU A 138 10.07 -0.11 14.26
CA LEU A 138 8.96 0.39 15.08
C LEU A 138 7.83 -0.64 15.29
N TRP A 139 7.59 -1.57 14.37
CA TRP A 139 6.62 -2.66 14.60
C TRP A 139 7.02 -3.61 15.72
N VAL A 140 8.32 -3.89 15.87
CA VAL A 140 8.85 -4.70 16.98
C VAL A 140 8.77 -3.90 18.27
N ASP A 141 9.29 -2.66 18.25
CA ASP A 141 9.38 -1.81 19.43
C ASP A 141 8.01 -1.47 20.04
N SER A 142 7.00 -1.26 19.19
CA SER A 142 5.64 -0.92 19.60
C SER A 142 4.72 -2.14 19.76
N PHE A 143 5.23 -3.36 19.60
CA PHE A 143 4.41 -4.58 19.50
C PHE A 143 3.25 -4.41 18.49
N LYS A 144 3.52 -3.76 17.35
CA LYS A 144 2.54 -3.43 16.29
C LYS A 144 1.36 -2.55 16.79
N GLY A 145 1.57 -1.71 17.80
CA GLY A 145 0.58 -0.79 18.37
C GLY A 145 -0.27 -1.38 19.50
N GLN A 146 0.21 -2.41 20.19
CA GLN A 146 -0.56 -3.14 21.19
C GLN A 146 -1.09 -2.21 22.31
N GLY A 147 -2.40 -2.31 22.60
CA GLY A 147 -3.06 -1.56 23.68
C GLY A 147 -3.36 -0.09 23.37
N MET A 148 -2.97 0.41 22.20
CA MET A 148 -3.38 1.73 21.71
C MET A 148 -4.78 1.69 21.11
N ILE A 149 -5.51 2.79 21.21
CA ILE A 149 -6.88 2.93 20.69
C ILE A 149 -6.89 4.01 19.62
N ILE A 150 -7.18 3.61 18.37
CA ILE A 150 -7.38 4.54 17.25
C ILE A 150 -8.88 4.74 17.04
N GLY A 151 -9.33 5.98 17.23
CA GLY A 151 -10.70 6.41 16.91
C GLY A 151 -10.78 6.82 15.45
N VAL A 152 -11.70 6.21 14.70
CA VAL A 152 -11.94 6.52 13.27
C VAL A 152 -13.29 7.20 13.14
N ILE A 153 -13.29 8.46 12.71
CA ILE A 153 -14.50 9.25 12.47
C ILE A 153 -14.75 9.33 10.96
N ASP A 154 -15.77 8.60 10.48
CA ASP A 154 -15.96 8.38 9.03
C ASP A 154 -17.40 7.93 8.67
N SER A 155 -17.59 7.20 7.56
CA SER A 155 -18.86 6.65 7.06
C SER A 155 -19.31 5.35 7.75
N GLY A 156 -18.53 4.85 8.71
CA GLY A 156 -18.83 3.64 9.48
C GLY A 156 -17.85 2.51 9.20
N ILE A 157 -18.28 1.26 9.43
CA ILE A 157 -17.45 0.07 9.23
C ILE A 157 -18.25 -1.07 8.60
N ALA A 158 -17.57 -1.95 7.87
CA ALA A 158 -18.10 -3.18 7.28
C ALA A 158 -18.02 -4.32 8.33
N PRO A 159 -19.13 -4.68 8.99
CA PRO A 159 -19.07 -5.68 10.06
C PRO A 159 -18.77 -7.07 9.50
N GLY A 160 -17.90 -7.82 10.18
CA GLY A 160 -17.51 -9.17 9.80
C GLY A 160 -16.39 -9.27 8.76
N HIS A 161 -15.85 -8.15 8.28
CA HIS A 161 -14.66 -8.16 7.42
C HIS A 161 -13.43 -8.68 8.17
N ALA A 162 -12.58 -9.49 7.53
CA ALA A 162 -11.43 -10.16 8.13
C ALA A 162 -10.45 -9.17 8.81
N SER A 163 -10.26 -8.00 8.23
CA SER A 163 -9.42 -6.91 8.79
C SER A 163 -9.91 -6.40 10.15
N PHE A 164 -11.12 -6.76 10.59
CA PHE A 164 -11.72 -6.30 11.84
C PHE A 164 -12.01 -7.46 12.81
N LEU A 165 -11.44 -8.64 12.56
CA LEU A 165 -11.55 -9.80 13.44
C LEU A 165 -10.39 -9.83 14.45
N GLU A 166 -10.60 -10.52 15.57
CA GLU A 166 -9.62 -10.63 16.68
C GLU A 166 -8.39 -11.50 16.34
N SER A 167 -8.50 -12.34 15.32
CA SER A 167 -7.43 -13.26 14.91
C SER A 167 -6.52 -12.58 13.89
N THR A 168 -5.26 -12.37 14.27
CA THR A 168 -4.17 -12.24 13.29
C THR A 168 -3.47 -13.59 13.20
N VAL A 169 -2.91 -13.91 12.04
CA VAL A 169 -2.20 -15.17 11.76
C VAL A 169 -1.12 -15.51 12.81
N ASP A 170 -0.59 -14.51 13.53
CA ASP A 170 0.56 -14.66 14.42
C ASP A 170 0.21 -14.71 15.92
N LYS A 171 -0.71 -13.86 16.40
CA LYS A 171 -1.08 -13.72 17.84
C LYS A 171 -2.50 -13.19 18.02
N PRO A 172 -3.22 -13.56 19.11
CA PRO A 172 -4.53 -12.96 19.41
C PRO A 172 -4.40 -11.46 19.71
N MET A 173 -5.44 -10.70 19.40
CA MET A 173 -5.56 -9.32 19.84
C MET A 173 -5.49 -9.24 21.39
N PRO A 174 -4.80 -8.23 21.96
CA PRO A 174 -4.82 -8.00 23.39
C PRO A 174 -6.27 -7.76 23.89
N PRO A 175 -6.56 -7.99 25.19
CA PRO A 175 -7.83 -7.58 25.77
C PRO A 175 -7.99 -6.07 25.73
N ARG A 176 -9.23 -5.60 25.85
CA ARG A 176 -9.55 -4.16 25.88
C ARG A 176 -8.75 -3.44 26.99
N PRO A 177 -8.16 -2.27 26.71
CA PRO A 177 -7.43 -1.52 27.73
C PRO A 177 -8.36 -1.09 28.87
N GLN A 178 -7.89 -1.10 30.12
CA GLN A 178 -8.70 -0.74 31.29
C GLN A 178 -9.26 0.70 31.22
N LYS A 179 -8.57 1.61 30.52
CA LYS A 179 -9.01 2.98 30.31
C LYS A 179 -10.21 3.13 29.37
N TRP A 180 -10.54 2.08 28.60
CA TRP A 180 -11.59 2.13 27.59
C TRP A 180 -12.98 2.20 28.23
N LYS A 181 -13.76 3.21 27.85
CA LYS A 181 -15.12 3.45 28.38
C LYS A 181 -16.22 3.36 27.32
N GLY A 182 -15.84 3.19 26.05
CA GLY A 182 -16.79 3.23 24.97
C GLY A 182 -17.67 1.99 24.83
N LYS A 183 -18.76 2.17 24.09
CA LYS A 183 -19.82 1.18 23.90
C LYS A 183 -19.89 0.65 22.47
N CYS A 184 -20.58 -0.47 22.32
CA CYS A 184 -20.89 -1.06 21.02
C CYS A 184 -22.39 -1.00 20.74
N GLN A 185 -22.80 -0.28 19.70
CA GLN A 185 -24.18 -0.25 19.23
C GLN A 185 -24.54 -1.44 18.34
N PHE A 186 -23.56 -2.24 17.90
CA PHE A 186 -23.83 -3.52 17.29
C PHE A 186 -24.13 -4.59 18.35
N LYS A 187 -25.15 -5.42 18.10
CA LYS A 187 -25.52 -6.51 19.01
C LYS A 187 -24.43 -7.59 19.15
N ARG A 188 -23.68 -7.91 18.08
CA ARG A 188 -22.72 -9.03 18.02
C ARG A 188 -21.54 -8.79 17.06
N PHE A 189 -20.92 -7.61 17.10
CA PHE A 189 -19.79 -7.29 16.22
C PHE A 189 -18.53 -6.83 16.96
N CYS A 190 -18.67 -5.96 17.97
CA CYS A 190 -17.49 -5.51 18.69
C CYS A 190 -16.81 -6.66 19.41
N ASN A 191 -15.51 -6.64 19.34
CA ASN A 191 -14.60 -7.72 19.69
C ASN A 191 -13.31 -7.04 20.23
N ASN A 192 -12.21 -7.76 20.41
CA ASN A 192 -10.94 -7.19 20.86
C ASN A 192 -10.23 -6.35 19.78
N LYS A 193 -10.64 -6.47 18.51
CA LYS A 193 -10.16 -5.61 17.43
C LYS A 193 -10.94 -4.30 17.33
N VAL A 194 -12.24 -4.39 17.15
CA VAL A 194 -13.18 -3.25 17.16
C VAL A 194 -13.84 -3.21 18.53
N ILE A 195 -13.34 -2.38 19.43
CA ILE A 195 -13.76 -2.37 20.85
C ILE A 195 -14.96 -1.45 21.08
N GLY A 196 -15.19 -0.49 20.18
CA GLY A 196 -16.29 0.46 20.20
C GLY A 196 -16.83 0.73 18.81
N ALA A 197 -18.14 0.95 18.71
CA ALA A 197 -18.78 1.26 17.44
C ALA A 197 -20.12 1.99 17.67
N VAL A 198 -20.21 3.24 17.23
CA VAL A 198 -21.42 4.07 17.31
C VAL A 198 -21.57 4.93 16.05
N SER A 199 -22.79 5.14 15.59
CA SER A 199 -23.13 6.15 14.59
C SER A 199 -23.82 7.33 15.24
N PHE A 200 -23.69 8.50 14.64
CA PHE A 200 -24.39 9.72 14.97
C PHE A 200 -25.06 10.25 13.71
N GLN A 201 -26.37 10.48 13.80
CA GLN A 201 -27.13 11.07 12.71
C GLN A 201 -28.25 11.92 13.29
N ALA A 202 -28.10 13.25 13.17
CA ALA A 202 -29.09 14.23 13.61
C ALA A 202 -29.58 13.96 15.06
N GLY A 203 -28.63 13.77 15.98
CA GLY A 203 -28.90 13.55 17.41
C GLY A 203 -29.33 12.13 17.79
N LYS A 204 -29.45 11.21 16.83
CA LYS A 204 -29.71 9.78 17.10
C LYS A 204 -28.42 9.00 17.06
N SER A 205 -28.35 7.94 17.87
CA SER A 205 -27.23 7.00 17.85
C SER A 205 -27.65 5.60 17.42
N GLY A 206 -26.73 4.87 16.81
CA GLY A 206 -27.01 3.54 16.28
C GLY A 206 -25.77 2.76 15.85
N PRO A 207 -25.96 1.60 15.20
CA PRO A 207 -24.87 0.78 14.68
C PRO A 207 -24.23 1.40 13.42
N PRO A 208 -22.89 1.66 13.40
CA PRO A 208 -22.24 2.36 12.31
C PRO A 208 -21.92 1.47 11.11
N ARG A 209 -22.84 1.39 10.13
CA ARG A 209 -22.65 0.57 8.93
C ARG A 209 -22.19 1.42 7.76
N ASP A 210 -21.05 1.00 7.21
CA ASP A 210 -20.49 1.64 6.03
C ASP A 210 -21.36 1.43 4.78
N PRO A 211 -21.68 2.48 3.99
CA PRO A 211 -22.42 2.32 2.76
C PRO A 211 -21.70 1.40 1.75
N LYS A 212 -22.41 0.39 1.25
CA LYS A 212 -21.88 -0.66 0.35
C LYS A 212 -21.16 -0.14 -0.91
N LYS A 213 -21.46 1.07 -1.38
CA LYS A 213 -20.87 1.64 -2.60
C LYS A 213 -19.77 2.66 -2.33
N GLU A 214 -19.54 3.02 -1.07
CA GLU A 214 -18.51 4.00 -0.68
C GLU A 214 -17.38 3.34 0.09
N GLY A 215 -17.69 2.57 1.13
CA GLY A 215 -16.71 1.78 1.88
C GLY A 215 -15.59 2.59 2.55
N HIS A 216 -15.72 3.92 2.61
CA HIS A 216 -14.63 4.85 2.94
C HIS A 216 -14.13 4.66 4.37
N GLY A 217 -15.05 4.53 5.33
CA GLY A 217 -14.70 4.31 6.74
C GLY A 217 -14.06 2.95 7.00
N SER A 218 -14.52 1.89 6.32
CA SER A 218 -13.87 0.58 6.38
C SER A 218 -12.47 0.63 5.77
N HIS A 219 -12.32 1.34 4.66
CA HIS A 219 -11.04 1.52 3.98
C HIS A 219 -10.04 2.25 4.89
N CYS A 220 -10.46 3.37 5.47
CA CYS A 220 -9.64 4.16 6.41
C CYS A 220 -9.31 3.38 7.70
N ALA A 221 -10.29 2.70 8.31
CA ALA A 221 -10.05 1.87 9.50
C ALA A 221 -9.09 0.71 9.22
N GLY A 222 -9.21 0.09 8.04
CA GLY A 222 -8.30 -0.96 7.58
C GLY A 222 -6.87 -0.47 7.38
N ILE A 223 -6.67 0.76 6.89
CA ILE A 223 -5.34 1.37 6.75
C ILE A 223 -4.74 1.68 8.11
N ALA A 224 -5.50 2.28 9.02
CA ALA A 224 -4.97 2.69 10.32
C ALA A 224 -4.56 1.48 11.15
N ALA A 225 -5.49 0.51 11.28
CA ALA A 225 -5.30 -0.64 12.14
C ALA A 225 -6.10 -1.84 11.63
N GLY A 226 -6.09 -2.20 10.36
CA GLY A 226 -6.60 -3.50 9.93
C GLY A 226 -5.76 -4.65 10.51
N SER A 227 -6.41 -5.72 10.97
CA SER A 227 -5.77 -7.01 11.26
C SER A 227 -5.06 -7.54 10.02
N MET A 228 -4.04 -8.39 10.21
CA MET A 228 -3.34 -9.03 9.10
C MET A 228 -4.26 -10.07 8.43
N VAL A 229 -4.52 -9.90 7.14
CA VAL A 229 -5.38 -10.78 6.32
C VAL A 229 -4.56 -11.33 5.16
N PRO A 230 -4.17 -12.61 5.17
CA PRO A 230 -3.47 -13.23 4.05
C PRO A 230 -4.36 -13.31 2.80
N ASP A 231 -3.73 -13.47 1.64
CA ASP A 231 -4.40 -13.59 0.34
C ASP A 231 -5.39 -12.46 0.02
N ALA A 232 -5.11 -11.26 0.53
CA ALA A 232 -5.86 -10.06 0.17
C ALA A 232 -5.45 -9.60 -1.23
N ASP A 233 -6.45 -9.36 -2.08
CA ASP A 233 -6.27 -8.86 -3.44
C ASP A 233 -7.43 -7.96 -3.85
N VAL A 234 -7.22 -7.21 -4.92
CA VAL A 234 -8.29 -6.57 -5.67
C VAL A 234 -8.32 -7.20 -7.06
N ARG A 235 -9.19 -8.19 -7.25
CA ARG A 235 -9.39 -8.85 -8.57
C ARG A 235 -8.12 -9.53 -9.08
N GLY A 236 -7.37 -10.16 -8.19
CA GLY A 236 -6.06 -10.78 -8.44
C GLY A 236 -4.88 -9.80 -8.37
N MET A 237 -5.14 -8.49 -8.29
CA MET A 237 -4.10 -7.47 -8.23
C MET A 237 -3.69 -7.16 -6.79
N ALA A 238 -2.41 -6.79 -6.64
CA ALA A 238 -1.76 -6.49 -5.38
C ALA A 238 -1.93 -7.59 -4.32
N LYS A 239 -1.95 -8.85 -4.77
CA LYS A 239 -2.07 -10.03 -3.91
C LYS A 239 -0.98 -10.01 -2.83
N GLY A 240 -1.38 -10.14 -1.58
CA GLY A 240 -0.49 -10.18 -0.43
C GLY A 240 -1.25 -10.19 0.89
N THR A 241 -0.56 -9.87 1.99
CA THR A 241 -1.19 -9.85 3.32
C THR A 241 -1.70 -8.45 3.69
N ALA A 242 -3.00 -8.17 3.60
CA ALA A 242 -3.49 -6.84 4.00
C ALA A 242 -3.22 -6.59 5.48
N SER A 243 -2.74 -5.39 5.82
CA SER A 243 -2.45 -5.01 7.21
C SER A 243 -2.60 -3.51 7.34
N GLY A 244 -3.16 -3.08 8.47
CA GLY A 244 -3.03 -1.68 8.87
C GLY A 244 -1.60 -1.34 9.25
N VAL A 245 -1.34 -0.04 9.42
CA VAL A 245 -0.08 0.50 9.94
C VAL A 245 0.12 0.08 11.40
N ALA A 246 -0.93 0.05 12.22
CA ALA A 246 -0.90 -0.45 13.59
C ALA A 246 -1.83 -1.67 13.77
N PRO A 247 -1.47 -2.86 13.23
CA PRO A 247 -2.40 -3.99 13.12
C PRO A 247 -2.80 -4.59 14.47
N ARG A 248 -2.09 -4.30 15.57
CA ARG A 248 -2.46 -4.70 16.94
C ARG A 248 -3.02 -3.57 17.80
N ALA A 249 -3.25 -2.39 17.24
CA ALA A 249 -4.05 -1.36 17.88
C ALA A 249 -5.55 -1.72 17.82
N HIS A 250 -6.30 -1.25 18.81
CA HIS A 250 -7.76 -1.34 18.83
C HIS A 250 -8.38 -0.25 17.97
N LEU A 251 -9.54 -0.55 17.39
CA LEU A 251 -10.37 0.38 16.65
C LEU A 251 -11.60 0.79 17.47
N ALA A 252 -11.86 2.09 17.51
CA ALA A 252 -13.12 2.66 17.97
C ALA A 252 -13.77 3.40 16.79
N ILE A 253 -14.94 2.97 16.37
CA ILE A 253 -15.59 3.48 15.14
C ILE A 253 -16.69 4.47 15.50
N TYR A 254 -16.60 5.67 14.93
CA TYR A 254 -17.58 6.72 15.09
C TYR A 254 -18.08 7.15 13.70
N GLN A 255 -19.27 6.70 13.31
CA GLN A 255 -19.85 7.14 12.05
C GLN A 255 -20.48 8.51 12.21
N SER A 256 -19.96 9.53 11.54
CA SER A 256 -20.57 10.85 11.41
C SER A 256 -21.02 11.17 9.97
N CYS A 257 -20.62 10.33 9.02
CA CYS A 257 -20.97 10.45 7.62
C CYS A 257 -22.03 9.44 7.20
N THR A 258 -22.94 9.91 6.36
CA THR A 258 -23.87 9.07 5.60
C THR A 258 -23.54 9.21 4.12
N LYS A 259 -24.18 8.38 3.28
CA LYS A 259 -24.10 8.51 1.82
C LYS A 259 -24.47 9.92 1.31
N ALA A 260 -25.29 10.66 2.07
CA ALA A 260 -25.79 11.97 1.64
C ALA A 260 -24.88 13.11 2.08
N SER A 261 -24.29 13.03 3.26
CA SER A 261 -23.48 14.10 3.85
C SER A 261 -22.79 13.66 5.14
N CYS A 262 -21.78 14.45 5.53
CA CYS A 262 -21.18 14.45 6.86
C CYS A 262 -21.59 15.76 7.56
N SER A 263 -22.37 15.67 8.63
CA SER A 263 -22.78 16.88 9.36
C SER A 263 -21.70 17.31 10.36
N THR A 264 -21.51 18.62 10.54
CA THR A 264 -20.54 19.13 11.53
C THR A 264 -20.97 18.75 12.94
N SER A 265 -22.26 18.80 13.26
CA SER A 265 -22.79 18.43 14.58
C SER A 265 -22.53 16.98 14.94
N ASP A 266 -22.75 16.05 14.00
CA ASP A 266 -22.52 14.62 14.24
C ASP A 266 -21.02 14.32 14.35
N THR A 267 -20.18 15.04 13.60
CA THR A 267 -18.71 14.91 13.67
C THR A 267 -18.17 15.40 15.02
N VAL A 268 -18.64 16.55 15.51
CA VAL A 268 -18.22 17.07 16.82
C VAL A 268 -18.70 16.16 17.95
N MET A 269 -19.91 15.61 17.86
CA MET A 269 -20.40 14.62 18.83
C MET A 269 -19.55 13.34 18.80
N ALA A 270 -19.10 12.90 17.62
CA ALA A 270 -18.18 11.77 17.49
C ALA A 270 -16.82 12.04 18.16
N MET A 271 -16.29 13.27 18.02
CA MET A 271 -15.05 13.67 18.70
C MET A 271 -15.22 13.72 20.22
N GLU A 272 -16.32 14.27 20.72
CA GLU A 272 -16.65 14.28 22.16
C GLU A 272 -16.69 12.85 22.73
N GLN A 273 -17.44 11.96 22.07
CA GLN A 273 -17.53 10.56 22.50
C GLN A 273 -16.16 9.87 22.47
N ALA A 274 -15.33 10.13 21.46
CA ALA A 274 -14.00 9.53 21.36
C ALA A 274 -13.07 9.98 22.50
N ILE A 275 -13.14 11.24 22.89
CA ILE A 275 -12.42 11.78 24.04
C ILE A 275 -12.88 11.06 25.33
N ASP A 276 -14.19 10.96 25.55
CA ASP A 276 -14.75 10.33 26.75
C ASP A 276 -14.46 8.83 26.83
N ASP A 277 -14.41 8.17 25.68
CA ASP A 277 -14.12 6.74 25.57
C ASP A 277 -12.66 6.39 25.87
N GLY A 278 -11.76 7.38 25.88
CA GLY A 278 -10.33 7.21 26.17
C GLY A 278 -9.49 6.82 24.94
N VAL A 279 -9.86 7.32 23.76
CA VAL A 279 -9.09 7.16 22.51
C VAL A 279 -7.70 7.81 22.63
N ASP A 280 -6.68 7.23 21.99
CA ASP A 280 -5.30 7.76 21.99
C ASP A 280 -4.99 8.66 20.80
N VAL A 281 -5.50 8.27 19.63
CA VAL A 281 -5.28 8.90 18.33
C VAL A 281 -6.60 8.96 17.57
N LEU A 282 -6.92 10.13 17.02
CA LEU A 282 -8.07 10.34 16.13
C LEU A 282 -7.60 10.38 14.68
N SER A 283 -8.21 9.53 13.85
CA SER A 283 -8.13 9.58 12.39
C SER A 283 -9.46 10.09 11.87
N ILE A 284 -9.45 11.29 11.30
CA ILE A 284 -10.67 11.93 10.77
C ILE A 284 -10.40 12.26 9.31
N SER A 285 -10.83 11.40 8.40
CA SER A 285 -10.61 11.57 6.96
C SER A 285 -11.67 12.48 6.33
N LEU A 286 -11.98 13.58 7.02
CA LEU A 286 -12.94 14.61 6.65
C LEU A 286 -12.23 15.96 6.64
N GLY A 287 -12.64 16.83 5.73
CA GLY A 287 -12.02 18.13 5.58
C GLY A 287 -13.03 19.22 5.28
N ARG A 288 -12.57 20.44 5.49
CA ARG A 288 -13.28 21.67 5.17
C ARG A 288 -12.27 22.75 4.82
N ASN A 289 -12.70 23.68 3.97
CA ASN A 289 -11.89 24.85 3.64
C ASN A 289 -11.49 25.63 4.91
N ALA A 290 -10.25 26.12 4.90
CA ALA A 290 -9.68 26.98 5.91
C ALA A 290 -10.58 28.21 6.16
N ARG A 291 -10.76 28.55 7.44
CA ARG A 291 -11.60 29.66 7.90
C ARG A 291 -11.12 30.10 9.28
N PRO A 292 -11.51 31.28 9.79
CA PRO A 292 -11.11 31.72 11.12
C PRO A 292 -11.44 30.66 12.18
N PHE A 293 -10.49 30.31 13.06
CA PHE A 293 -10.60 29.12 13.90
C PHE A 293 -11.80 29.13 14.86
N TYR A 294 -12.22 30.31 15.32
CA TYR A 294 -13.42 30.46 16.17
C TYR A 294 -14.74 30.18 15.42
N LYS A 295 -14.71 30.14 14.07
CA LYS A 295 -15.83 29.72 13.22
C LYS A 295 -15.70 28.27 12.76
N ASP A 296 -14.60 27.60 13.10
CA ASP A 296 -14.40 26.21 12.76
C ASP A 296 -14.64 25.28 13.96
N THR A 297 -15.88 24.82 14.07
CA THR A 297 -16.29 23.89 15.14
C THR A 297 -15.49 22.59 15.15
N MET A 298 -15.01 22.12 13.99
CA MET A 298 -14.19 20.90 13.94
C MET A 298 -12.78 21.18 14.46
N GLY A 299 -12.15 22.27 14.03
CA GLY A 299 -10.88 22.74 14.58
C GLY A 299 -10.95 23.00 16.09
N ILE A 300 -12.04 23.58 16.60
CA ILE A 300 -12.28 23.77 18.04
C ILE A 300 -12.35 22.43 18.77
N ALA A 301 -13.09 21.45 18.25
CA ALA A 301 -13.15 20.12 18.83
C ALA A 301 -11.77 19.41 18.79
N ALA A 302 -11.00 19.61 17.72
CA ALA A 302 -9.64 19.09 17.60
C ALA A 302 -8.70 19.72 18.65
N PHE A 303 -8.86 21.01 18.94
CA PHE A 303 -8.11 21.68 20.01
C PHE A 303 -8.40 21.05 21.38
N SER A 304 -9.67 20.77 21.67
CA SER A 304 -10.09 20.09 22.90
C SER A 304 -9.51 18.68 23.02
N ALA A 305 -9.50 17.91 21.93
CA ALA A 305 -8.89 16.58 21.89
C ALA A 305 -7.38 16.64 22.16
N VAL A 306 -6.66 17.53 21.47
CA VAL A 306 -5.21 17.74 21.65
C VAL A 306 -4.89 18.21 23.06
N SER A 307 -5.72 19.08 23.63
CA SER A 307 -5.58 19.57 25.01
C SER A 307 -5.74 18.47 26.07
N LYS A 308 -6.47 17.40 25.74
CA LYS A 308 -6.61 16.19 26.56
C LYS A 308 -5.56 15.10 26.21
N GLY A 309 -4.58 15.42 25.36
CA GLY A 309 -3.46 14.56 25.03
C GLY A 309 -3.68 13.60 23.86
N LEU A 310 -4.74 13.76 23.08
CA LEU A 310 -4.98 12.95 21.86
C LEU A 310 -4.17 13.51 20.69
N VAL A 311 -3.63 12.63 19.85
CA VAL A 311 -3.09 13.03 18.54
C VAL A 311 -4.24 13.08 17.54
N VAL A 312 -4.42 14.18 16.81
CA VAL A 312 -5.49 14.32 15.81
C VAL A 312 -4.86 14.41 14.42
N CYS A 313 -5.22 13.48 13.54
CA CYS A 313 -4.76 13.43 12.15
C CYS A 313 -5.91 13.80 11.22
N LEU A 314 -5.65 14.76 10.32
CA LEU A 314 -6.62 15.31 9.38
C LEU A 314 -6.05 15.32 7.95
N PRO A 315 -6.88 15.16 6.92
CA PRO A 315 -6.44 15.26 5.53
C PRO A 315 -6.16 16.71 5.16
N ALA A 316 -5.18 16.91 4.27
CA ALA A 316 -4.91 18.20 3.64
C ALA A 316 -6.01 18.64 2.65
N GLY A 317 -6.80 17.71 2.12
CA GLY A 317 -7.81 17.95 1.09
C GLY A 317 -7.39 17.41 -0.28
N ASN A 318 -8.39 17.21 -1.16
CA ASN A 318 -8.19 16.66 -2.51
C ASN A 318 -8.48 17.71 -3.61
N SER A 319 -8.33 19.00 -3.27
CA SER A 319 -8.63 20.14 -4.15
C SER A 319 -7.37 20.76 -4.77
N GLY A 320 -6.23 20.08 -4.66
CA GLY A 320 -5.02 20.41 -5.40
C GLY A 320 -5.23 20.29 -6.91
N PRO A 321 -4.32 20.83 -7.72
CA PRO A 321 -2.98 21.34 -7.37
C PRO A 321 -2.97 22.85 -7.08
N ASP A 322 -4.14 23.47 -6.98
CA ASP A 322 -4.25 24.92 -6.81
C ASP A 322 -3.57 25.38 -5.52
N ILE A 323 -2.81 26.48 -5.61
CA ILE A 323 -2.21 27.13 -4.44
C ILE A 323 -3.31 27.55 -3.45
N SER A 324 -3.04 27.43 -2.15
CA SER A 324 -3.98 27.77 -1.09
C SER A 324 -5.31 26.99 -1.14
N SER A 325 -5.26 25.75 -1.59
CA SER A 325 -6.38 24.79 -1.57
C SER A 325 -6.43 23.92 -0.31
N ILE A 326 -5.52 24.16 0.63
CA ILE A 326 -5.39 23.42 1.89
C ILE A 326 -6.67 23.51 2.74
N GLU A 327 -7.08 22.36 3.27
CA GLU A 327 -8.11 22.17 4.27
C GLU A 327 -7.47 21.82 5.62
N ASN A 328 -8.21 22.00 6.71
CA ASN A 328 -7.76 21.63 8.06
C ASN A 328 -6.40 22.25 8.42
N ASP A 329 -6.34 23.58 8.43
CA ASP A 329 -5.10 24.36 8.58
C ASP A 329 -4.73 24.69 10.02
N GLU A 330 -5.45 24.14 11.00
CA GLU A 330 -5.20 24.36 12.42
C GLU A 330 -3.80 23.89 12.85
N PRO A 331 -3.08 24.65 13.69
CA PRO A 331 -1.71 24.28 14.09
C PRO A 331 -1.63 23.05 15.00
N TRP A 332 -2.67 22.82 15.80
CA TRP A 332 -2.70 21.77 16.82
C TRP A 332 -2.96 20.36 16.27
N ALA A 333 -3.54 20.24 15.07
CA ALA A 333 -3.70 18.95 14.40
C ALA A 333 -2.54 18.66 13.42
N MET A 334 -2.37 17.39 13.08
CA MET A 334 -1.44 16.96 12.03
C MET A 334 -2.19 16.83 10.69
N THR A 335 -1.90 17.73 9.76
CA THR A 335 -2.52 17.81 8.44
C THR A 335 -1.68 17.04 7.43
N VAL A 336 -2.29 16.05 6.78
CA VAL A 336 -1.59 15.02 6.01
C VAL A 336 -1.90 15.13 4.52
N GLY A 337 -0.87 15.40 3.71
CA GLY A 337 -0.93 15.35 2.25
C GLY A 337 -0.74 13.93 1.69
N ALA A 338 -1.07 13.74 0.42
CA ALA A 338 -1.05 12.44 -0.25
C ALA A 338 0.14 12.29 -1.20
N SER A 339 0.87 11.20 -1.04
CA SER A 339 1.94 10.78 -1.94
C SER A 339 1.67 9.42 -2.58
N SER A 340 2.33 9.14 -3.69
CA SER A 340 2.36 7.83 -4.33
C SER A 340 3.30 6.86 -3.59
N HIS A 341 3.11 5.56 -3.78
CA HIS A 341 4.11 4.53 -3.44
C HIS A 341 4.72 3.95 -4.73
N ASP A 342 5.59 2.94 -4.67
CA ASP A 342 6.25 2.37 -5.87
C ASP A 342 5.64 1.05 -6.38
N ARG A 343 4.55 0.56 -5.78
CA ARG A 343 3.66 -0.42 -6.42
C ARG A 343 2.84 0.22 -7.54
N ARG A 344 2.68 -0.47 -8.68
CA ARG A 344 1.75 -0.11 -9.75
C ARG A 344 0.94 -1.33 -10.16
N VAL A 345 -0.31 -1.11 -10.57
CA VAL A 345 -1.09 -2.15 -11.27
C VAL A 345 -1.06 -1.82 -12.75
N LYS A 346 -0.08 -2.39 -13.47
CA LYS A 346 0.36 -1.90 -14.77
C LYS A 346 -0.62 -2.30 -15.89
N ALA A 347 -0.97 -1.30 -16.70
CA ALA A 347 -1.61 -1.47 -17.99
C ALA A 347 -0.78 -0.76 -19.05
N THR A 348 -0.57 -1.40 -20.20
CA THR A 348 0.20 -0.82 -21.30
C THR A 348 -0.72 -0.64 -22.50
N VAL A 349 -0.87 0.59 -22.97
CA VAL A 349 -1.56 0.90 -24.21
C VAL A 349 -0.54 0.87 -25.34
N LYS A 350 -0.67 -0.08 -26.25
CA LYS A 350 0.16 -0.18 -27.46
C LYS A 350 -0.59 0.43 -28.64
N LEU A 351 -0.06 1.51 -29.19
CA LEU A 351 -0.62 2.20 -30.35
C LEU A 351 -0.25 1.45 -31.64
N GLY A 352 -1.00 1.68 -32.71
CA GLY A 352 -0.78 1.05 -34.02
C GLY A 352 0.56 1.42 -34.67
N ASP A 353 1.15 2.56 -34.31
CA ASP A 353 2.51 2.94 -34.72
C ASP A 353 3.62 2.22 -33.93
N GLY A 354 3.24 1.33 -33.00
CA GLY A 354 4.14 0.57 -32.14
C GLY A 354 4.56 1.31 -30.85
N SER A 355 4.19 2.58 -30.68
CA SER A 355 4.50 3.32 -29.46
C SER A 355 3.68 2.82 -28.27
N GLU A 356 4.26 2.89 -27.08
CA GLU A 356 3.64 2.41 -25.84
C GLU A 356 3.40 3.55 -24.84
N LEU A 357 2.25 3.48 -24.18
CA LEU A 357 1.85 4.38 -23.11
C LEU A 357 1.72 3.60 -21.81
N ASP A 358 2.47 4.04 -20.78
CA ASP A 358 2.35 3.51 -19.43
C ASP A 358 1.06 4.00 -18.78
N GLY A 359 0.28 3.06 -18.25
CA GLY A 359 -0.92 3.34 -17.49
C GLY A 359 -1.12 2.39 -16.32
N GLN A 360 -2.22 2.61 -15.60
CA GLN A 360 -2.65 1.77 -14.49
C GLN A 360 -4.13 1.40 -14.59
N THR A 361 -4.52 0.30 -13.94
CA THR A 361 -5.91 -0.15 -13.87
C THR A 361 -6.12 -1.19 -12.78
N GLY A 362 -7.30 -1.23 -12.18
CA GLY A 362 -7.76 -2.35 -11.34
C GLY A 362 -8.60 -3.37 -12.11
N TYR A 363 -8.66 -3.26 -13.45
CA TYR A 363 -9.43 -4.19 -14.29
C TYR A 363 -8.80 -5.59 -14.36
N GLU A 364 -9.64 -6.63 -14.54
CA GLU A 364 -9.24 -8.04 -14.57
C GLU A 364 -8.66 -8.47 -15.93
N LEU A 365 -7.79 -9.48 -15.89
CA LEU A 365 -7.05 -10.09 -17.00
C LEU A 365 -7.96 -10.76 -18.05
N SER A 366 -8.65 -9.96 -18.87
CA SER A 366 -8.90 -10.34 -20.26
C SER A 366 -8.18 -9.34 -21.14
N THR A 367 -7.05 -9.75 -21.72
CA THR A 367 -6.35 -8.93 -22.71
C THR A 367 -7.33 -8.58 -23.82
N LEU A 368 -7.28 -7.32 -24.25
CA LEU A 368 -7.88 -6.97 -25.51
C LEU A 368 -7.01 -7.64 -26.59
N ASN A 369 -7.35 -8.84 -27.03
CA ASN A 369 -6.49 -9.60 -27.94
C ASN A 369 -6.46 -9.04 -29.37
N SER A 370 -7.35 -8.10 -29.69
CA SER A 370 -7.45 -7.45 -31.00
C SER A 370 -7.20 -5.95 -30.88
N SER A 371 -6.40 -5.42 -31.80
CA SER A 371 -6.28 -3.97 -32.00
C SER A 371 -7.64 -3.41 -32.42
N LEU A 372 -8.08 -2.34 -31.75
CA LEU A 372 -9.37 -1.69 -32.01
C LEU A 372 -9.17 -0.22 -32.41
N PRO A 373 -10.06 0.35 -33.24
CA PRO A 373 -10.04 1.78 -33.55
C PRO A 373 -10.19 2.63 -32.28
N ILE A 374 -9.48 3.74 -32.23
CA ILE A 374 -9.53 4.73 -31.16
C ILE A 374 -10.47 5.85 -31.55
N VAL A 375 -11.29 6.31 -30.61
CA VAL A 375 -12.18 7.46 -30.79
C VAL A 375 -12.07 8.38 -29.58
N PHE A 376 -12.11 9.69 -29.83
CA PHE A 376 -12.10 10.70 -28.78
C PHE A 376 -13.33 11.61 -28.92
N PRO A 377 -14.23 11.68 -27.92
CA PRO A 377 -15.46 12.44 -28.01
C PRO A 377 -15.30 13.97 -27.95
N GLY A 378 -14.10 14.57 -27.88
CA GLY A 378 -14.04 16.05 -27.89
C GLY A 378 -12.76 16.80 -28.27
N PHE A 379 -12.68 17.29 -29.53
CA PHE A 379 -11.92 18.50 -29.96
C PHE A 379 -12.71 19.26 -31.07
N PRO A 380 -12.37 20.53 -31.40
CA PRO A 380 -12.73 21.82 -30.77
C PRO A 380 -14.22 22.23 -30.94
N GLY A 381 -14.74 23.03 -29.99
CA GLY A 381 -16.09 23.63 -30.00
C GLY A 381 -17.08 23.01 -29.00
N GLN A 382 -16.79 21.81 -28.49
CA GLN A 382 -17.68 21.07 -27.58
C GLN A 382 -17.10 20.97 -26.17
N ASN A 383 -17.45 21.94 -25.33
CA ASN A 383 -17.19 21.85 -23.89
C ASN A 383 -18.11 20.79 -23.27
N GLY A 384 -17.54 19.73 -22.68
CA GLY A 384 -18.27 18.76 -21.86
C GLY A 384 -18.22 17.31 -22.33
N THR A 385 -18.01 17.06 -23.63
CA THR A 385 -18.03 15.72 -24.23
C THR A 385 -16.77 14.90 -23.96
N ALA A 386 -15.63 15.56 -23.70
CA ALA A 386 -14.39 14.88 -23.35
C ALA A 386 -14.47 14.13 -22.00
N GLY A 387 -15.47 14.42 -21.15
CA GLY A 387 -15.63 13.78 -19.84
C GLY A 387 -16.29 12.40 -19.86
N CYS A 388 -16.68 11.88 -21.03
CA CYS A 388 -17.35 10.58 -21.16
C CYS A 388 -18.59 10.44 -20.25
N LYS A 389 -19.34 11.53 -20.15
CA LYS A 389 -20.69 11.55 -19.55
C LYS A 389 -21.67 10.90 -20.53
N LYS A 390 -22.90 10.62 -20.07
CA LYS A 390 -23.91 9.94 -20.88
C LYS A 390 -24.22 10.67 -22.20
N ASP A 391 -24.30 12.00 -22.15
CA ASP A 391 -24.52 12.92 -23.27
C ASP A 391 -23.28 13.16 -24.14
N SER A 392 -22.11 12.65 -23.74
CA SER A 392 -20.86 12.82 -24.50
C SER A 392 -20.81 12.05 -25.82
N PHE A 393 -21.77 11.14 -26.04
CA PHE A 393 -21.75 10.21 -27.18
C PHE A 393 -22.86 10.48 -28.21
N ASP A 394 -23.70 11.50 -28.01
CA ASP A 394 -24.89 11.75 -28.85
C ASP A 394 -24.54 12.04 -30.32
N ASN A 395 -23.35 12.58 -30.58
CA ASN A 395 -22.88 12.98 -31.91
C ASN A 395 -21.64 12.21 -32.39
N ILE A 396 -21.31 11.07 -31.77
CA ILE A 396 -20.11 10.30 -32.11
C ILE A 396 -20.32 8.80 -31.98
N ASP A 397 -19.98 8.05 -33.02
CA ASP A 397 -20.05 6.59 -32.99
C ASP A 397 -18.87 5.99 -32.21
N VAL A 398 -19.18 5.43 -31.04
CA VAL A 398 -18.22 4.76 -30.16
C VAL A 398 -18.35 3.23 -30.18
N LYS A 399 -19.30 2.68 -30.93
CA LYS A 399 -19.62 1.25 -30.90
C LYS A 399 -18.43 0.43 -31.42
N GLY A 400 -17.97 -0.52 -30.62
CA GLY A 400 -16.85 -1.39 -31.01
C GLY A 400 -15.45 -0.78 -30.85
N LYS A 401 -15.32 0.45 -30.34
CA LYS A 401 -14.06 1.23 -30.32
C LYS A 401 -13.46 1.37 -28.92
N ILE A 402 -12.22 1.85 -28.86
CA ILE A 402 -11.56 2.32 -27.63
C ILE A 402 -11.87 3.81 -27.47
N VAL A 403 -12.53 4.18 -26.38
CA VAL A 403 -12.92 5.57 -26.12
C VAL A 403 -11.89 6.25 -25.23
N VAL A 404 -11.32 7.37 -25.69
CA VAL A 404 -10.42 8.20 -24.88
C VAL A 404 -11.27 9.16 -24.04
N CYS A 405 -10.98 9.28 -22.74
CA CYS A 405 -11.74 10.10 -21.80
C CYS A 405 -10.80 10.99 -20.98
N TYR A 406 -11.21 12.24 -20.75
CA TYR A 406 -10.55 13.14 -19.82
C TYR A 406 -11.21 13.11 -18.45
N ILE A 407 -10.41 13.49 -17.46
CA ILE A 407 -10.89 13.79 -16.12
C ILE A 407 -11.65 15.13 -16.14
N ARG A 408 -12.99 15.09 -16.24
CA ARG A 408 -13.90 16.25 -16.18
C ARG A 408 -15.15 15.99 -15.32
N GLY A 409 -14.91 15.62 -14.06
CA GLY A 409 -15.96 15.37 -13.06
C GLY A 409 -16.66 14.02 -13.22
N GLY A 410 -17.39 13.60 -12.17
CA GLY A 410 -17.88 12.22 -12.03
C GLY A 410 -16.78 11.25 -11.60
N THR A 411 -17.13 9.99 -11.32
CA THR A 411 -16.14 8.97 -10.97
C THR A 411 -15.58 8.30 -12.22
N PHE A 412 -14.33 7.82 -12.15
CA PHE A 412 -13.70 7.10 -13.25
C PHE A 412 -14.44 5.82 -13.63
N VAL A 413 -15.10 5.19 -12.66
CA VAL A 413 -15.94 4.01 -12.88
C VAL A 413 -17.21 4.37 -13.64
N ASP A 414 -17.85 5.50 -13.33
CA ASP A 414 -19.05 5.98 -14.04
C ASP A 414 -18.75 6.31 -15.51
N MET A 415 -17.57 6.85 -15.82
CA MET A 415 -17.11 7.04 -17.20
C MET A 415 -17.13 5.71 -17.96
N GLY A 416 -16.59 4.65 -17.35
CA GLY A 416 -16.63 3.31 -17.92
C GLY A 416 -18.06 2.78 -18.09
N VAL A 417 -18.95 3.03 -17.12
CA VAL A 417 -20.37 2.64 -17.25
C VAL A 417 -21.02 3.31 -18.46
N ASN A 418 -20.78 4.59 -18.68
CA ASN A 418 -21.33 5.32 -19.82
C ASN A 418 -20.74 4.84 -21.15
N VAL A 419 -19.41 4.63 -21.22
CA VAL A 419 -18.74 4.11 -22.42
C VAL A 419 -19.27 2.71 -22.78
N LYS A 420 -19.44 1.83 -21.79
CA LYS A 420 -20.03 0.49 -22.01
C LYS A 420 -21.46 0.57 -22.52
N ALA A 421 -22.28 1.45 -21.92
CA ALA A 421 -23.68 1.64 -22.31
C ALA A 421 -23.81 2.15 -23.74
N ALA A 422 -22.88 3.00 -24.20
CA ALA A 422 -22.83 3.50 -25.57
C ALA A 422 -22.24 2.48 -26.58
N GLY A 423 -21.82 1.29 -26.12
CA GLY A 423 -21.31 0.22 -26.98
C GLY A 423 -19.79 0.23 -27.19
N GLY A 424 -19.04 1.08 -26.47
CA GLY A 424 -17.59 1.08 -26.45
C GLY A 424 -17.02 -0.23 -25.89
N LYS A 425 -15.88 -0.67 -26.42
CA LYS A 425 -15.23 -1.94 -26.04
C LYS A 425 -14.12 -1.79 -25.03
N ALA A 426 -13.42 -0.66 -25.05
CA ALA A 426 -12.37 -0.32 -24.09
C ALA A 426 -12.36 1.19 -23.82
N MET A 427 -11.65 1.62 -22.79
CA MET A 427 -11.50 3.03 -22.43
C MET A 427 -10.04 3.37 -22.10
N ILE A 428 -9.58 4.53 -22.55
CA ILE A 428 -8.31 5.11 -22.10
C ILE A 428 -8.68 6.38 -21.33
N ILE A 429 -8.47 6.38 -20.01
CA ILE A 429 -8.55 7.61 -19.23
C ILE A 429 -7.19 8.28 -19.34
N ALA A 430 -7.17 9.55 -19.72
CA ALA A 430 -5.92 10.26 -19.92
C ALA A 430 -5.90 11.58 -19.15
N ASN A 431 -4.86 11.74 -18.34
CA ASN A 431 -4.65 12.96 -17.56
C ASN A 431 -4.40 14.15 -18.49
N THR A 432 -5.07 15.26 -18.23
CA THR A 432 -4.70 16.54 -18.85
C THR A 432 -3.47 17.11 -18.17
N PHE A 433 -2.98 18.24 -18.68
CA PHE A 433 -1.89 19.00 -18.06
C PHE A 433 -2.08 19.13 -16.54
N ARG A 434 -3.26 19.56 -16.05
CA ARG A 434 -3.46 19.75 -14.60
C ARG A 434 -3.29 18.49 -13.77
N GLN A 435 -3.64 17.30 -14.27
CA GLN A 435 -3.52 16.06 -13.50
C GLN A 435 -2.15 15.40 -13.63
N GLY A 436 -1.37 15.78 -14.63
CA GLY A 436 0.04 15.41 -14.78
C GLY A 436 0.30 13.90 -14.63
N GLY A 437 1.16 13.52 -13.70
CA GLY A 437 1.74 12.19 -13.50
C GLY A 437 0.87 11.15 -12.79
N SER A 438 -0.07 11.56 -11.92
CA SER A 438 -0.73 10.60 -11.02
C SER A 438 -1.79 9.77 -11.76
N THR A 439 -1.64 8.45 -11.74
CA THR A 439 -2.55 7.50 -12.42
C THR A 439 -3.18 6.56 -11.41
N PHE A 440 -4.42 6.14 -11.67
CA PHE A 440 -5.23 5.38 -10.72
C PHE A 440 -5.48 3.94 -11.16
N SER A 441 -5.65 3.05 -10.17
CA SER A 441 -5.91 1.62 -10.36
C SER A 441 -7.37 1.26 -10.05
N ASP A 442 -8.32 2.12 -10.43
CA ASP A 442 -9.74 1.86 -10.24
C ASP A 442 -10.21 0.60 -10.95
N VAL A 443 -11.17 -0.10 -10.34
CA VAL A 443 -11.77 -1.30 -10.92
C VAL A 443 -12.91 -0.88 -11.87
N HIS A 444 -12.64 -0.93 -13.18
CA HIS A 444 -13.58 -0.52 -14.21
C HIS A 444 -14.53 -1.64 -14.67
N VAL A 445 -15.64 -1.26 -15.32
CA VAL A 445 -16.66 -2.19 -15.84
C VAL A 445 -16.35 -2.78 -17.24
N LEU A 446 -15.26 -2.32 -17.85
CA LEU A 446 -14.72 -2.70 -19.17
C LEU A 446 -13.19 -2.48 -19.20
N PRO A 447 -12.46 -3.09 -20.15
CA PRO A 447 -11.00 -2.94 -20.29
C PRO A 447 -10.56 -1.47 -20.31
N THR A 448 -9.83 -1.03 -19.29
CA THR A 448 -9.47 0.38 -19.14
C THR A 448 -8.01 0.53 -18.77
N ALA A 449 -7.33 1.54 -19.34
CA ALA A 449 -6.02 1.99 -18.88
C ALA A 449 -6.08 3.49 -18.53
N HIS A 450 -5.55 3.87 -17.37
CA HIS A 450 -5.38 5.26 -16.97
C HIS A 450 -3.93 5.70 -17.24
N VAL A 451 -3.73 6.53 -18.25
CA VAL A 451 -2.43 7.07 -18.67
C VAL A 451 -2.21 8.50 -18.15
N ASN A 452 -0.95 8.85 -17.92
CA ASN A 452 -0.56 10.19 -17.48
C ASN A 452 -0.56 11.23 -18.62
N ASN A 453 -0.24 12.48 -18.31
CA ASN A 453 -0.20 13.58 -19.29
C ASN A 453 0.82 13.38 -20.43
N SER A 454 1.95 12.72 -20.14
CA SER A 454 2.93 12.37 -21.19
C SER A 454 2.34 11.33 -22.15
N GLY A 455 1.62 10.34 -21.61
CA GLY A 455 0.86 9.36 -22.39
C GLY A 455 -0.21 10.02 -23.25
N LEU A 456 -0.94 11.00 -22.71
CA LEU A 456 -1.91 11.80 -23.47
C LEU A 456 -1.27 12.51 -24.66
N SER A 457 -0.14 13.17 -24.42
CA SER A 457 0.57 13.94 -25.45
C SER A 457 1.02 13.05 -26.61
N LYS A 458 1.55 11.85 -26.29
CA LYS A 458 1.91 10.83 -27.30
C LYS A 458 0.69 10.31 -28.05
N LEU A 459 -0.37 9.96 -27.32
CA LEU A 459 -1.63 9.45 -27.89
C LEU A 459 -2.20 10.41 -28.93
N PHE A 460 -2.31 11.71 -28.61
CA PHE A 460 -2.86 12.66 -29.57
C PHE A 460 -1.92 13.04 -30.70
N LYS A 461 -0.61 12.98 -30.48
CA LYS A 461 0.34 13.11 -31.58
C LYS A 461 0.09 12.00 -32.62
N TYR A 462 -0.06 10.77 -32.14
CA TYR A 462 -0.38 9.60 -32.98
C TYR A 462 -1.76 9.70 -33.65
N MET A 463 -2.81 10.03 -32.89
CA MET A 463 -4.17 10.16 -33.44
C MET A 463 -4.29 11.25 -34.52
N LYS A 464 -3.38 12.24 -34.53
CA LYS A 464 -3.33 13.26 -35.60
C LYS A 464 -2.53 12.80 -36.82
N SER A 465 -1.60 11.87 -36.67
CA SER A 465 -0.75 11.39 -37.76
C SER A 465 -1.34 10.22 -38.54
N ASP A 466 -2.24 9.45 -37.93
CA ASP A 466 -2.90 8.30 -38.57
C ASP A 466 -4.40 8.60 -38.78
N PRO A 467 -4.95 8.48 -40.01
CA PRO A 467 -6.37 8.67 -40.26
C PRO A 467 -7.27 7.58 -39.66
N ASN A 468 -6.71 6.41 -39.32
CA ASN A 468 -7.41 5.27 -38.74
C ASN A 468 -6.66 4.76 -37.50
N PRO A 469 -6.53 5.59 -36.44
CA PRO A 469 -5.71 5.23 -35.30
C PRO A 469 -6.30 4.03 -34.57
N THR A 470 -5.46 3.03 -34.32
CA THR A 470 -5.81 1.84 -33.53
C THR A 470 -4.92 1.69 -32.31
N ALA A 471 -5.40 0.94 -31.31
CA ALA A 471 -4.61 0.54 -30.15
C ALA A 471 -5.07 -0.79 -29.56
N THR A 472 -4.19 -1.37 -28.76
CA THR A 472 -4.44 -2.53 -27.89
C THR A 472 -4.13 -2.15 -26.44
N ILE A 473 -4.88 -2.72 -25.48
CA ILE A 473 -4.58 -2.58 -24.05
C ILE A 473 -4.14 -3.95 -23.51
N THR A 474 -2.95 -3.98 -22.93
CA THR A 474 -2.39 -5.15 -22.25
C THR A 474 -2.34 -4.90 -20.74
N PHE A 475 -2.61 -5.95 -19.97
CA PHE A 475 -2.67 -5.91 -18.51
C PHE A 475 -1.50 -6.71 -17.95
N ASN A 476 -0.56 -6.05 -17.28
CA ASN A 476 0.71 -6.64 -16.86
C ASN A 476 0.75 -6.97 -15.36
N GLY A 477 -0.41 -7.00 -14.70
CA GLY A 477 -0.47 -7.37 -13.28
C GLY A 477 0.07 -6.29 -12.36
N THR A 478 0.50 -6.71 -11.16
CA THR A 478 1.11 -5.83 -10.17
C THR A 478 2.62 -5.86 -10.29
N ILE A 479 3.23 -4.67 -10.36
CA ILE A 479 4.68 -4.48 -10.33
C ILE A 479 5.07 -3.63 -9.12
N PHE A 480 6.32 -3.76 -8.70
CA PHE A 480 6.93 -3.01 -7.60
C PHE A 480 8.19 -2.30 -8.10
N GLY A 481 8.71 -1.35 -7.33
CA GLY A 481 9.93 -0.63 -7.69
C GLY A 481 9.74 0.46 -8.75
N ALA A 482 8.52 0.94 -8.99
CA ALA A 482 8.29 2.07 -9.89
C ALA A 482 9.04 3.33 -9.43
N ARG A 483 9.58 4.08 -10.39
CA ARG A 483 10.35 5.31 -10.16
C ARG A 483 9.86 6.47 -11.03
N PRO A 484 9.95 7.72 -10.56
CA PRO A 484 10.30 8.12 -9.18
C PRO A 484 9.21 7.72 -8.17
N SER A 485 9.59 7.54 -6.90
CA SER A 485 8.63 7.27 -5.83
C SER A 485 9.23 7.54 -4.44
N PRO A 486 8.49 8.17 -3.51
CA PRO A 486 7.15 8.76 -3.70
C PRO A 486 7.15 9.99 -4.60
N THR A 487 5.97 10.37 -5.08
CA THR A 487 5.66 11.66 -5.71
C THR A 487 4.43 12.26 -5.05
N ILE A 488 4.32 13.58 -4.99
CA ILE A 488 3.12 14.25 -4.46
C ILE A 488 1.99 14.09 -5.48
N ALA A 489 0.83 13.62 -5.02
CA ALA A 489 -0.33 13.43 -5.87
C ALA A 489 -0.86 14.79 -6.36
N TYR A 490 -1.25 14.90 -7.63
CA TYR A 490 -1.72 16.18 -8.17
C TYR A 490 -2.92 16.75 -7.38
N PHE A 491 -3.80 15.86 -6.89
CA PHE A 491 -5.02 16.26 -6.17
C PHE A 491 -4.73 16.69 -4.73
N SER A 492 -3.57 16.35 -4.17
CA SER A 492 -3.25 16.71 -2.78
C SER A 492 -3.27 18.23 -2.67
N SER A 493 -4.15 18.77 -1.83
CA SER A 493 -4.31 20.21 -1.62
C SER A 493 -3.00 20.86 -1.16
N ARG A 494 -2.81 22.13 -1.54
CA ARG A 494 -1.57 22.89 -1.35
C ARG A 494 -1.74 24.05 -0.39
N GLY A 495 -0.71 24.31 0.40
CA GLY A 495 -0.59 25.58 1.10
C GLY A 495 -0.28 26.76 0.15
N PRO A 496 0.02 27.94 0.71
CA PRO A 496 -0.10 28.29 2.12
C PRO A 496 -1.56 28.30 2.58
N SER A 497 -1.80 28.19 3.90
CA SER A 497 -3.07 28.64 4.44
C SER A 497 -3.12 30.17 4.40
N LEU A 498 -4.31 30.71 4.11
CA LEU A 498 -4.57 32.15 4.13
C LEU A 498 -5.03 32.65 5.51
N ILE A 499 -5.21 31.76 6.49
CA ILE A 499 -5.87 32.08 7.77
C ILE A 499 -4.98 31.81 9.00
N ASN A 500 -4.02 30.87 8.91
CA ASN A 500 -3.24 30.40 10.06
C ASN A 500 -1.97 31.23 10.37
N GLY A 501 -1.92 32.51 9.99
CA GLY A 501 -0.81 33.40 10.34
C GLY A 501 0.57 32.96 9.86
N GLY A 502 0.66 32.17 8.79
CA GLY A 502 1.93 31.80 8.16
C GLY A 502 2.54 30.46 8.61
N ILE A 503 1.80 29.63 9.34
CA ILE A 503 2.25 28.27 9.67
C ILE A 503 2.16 27.38 8.41
N LEU A 504 3.29 26.77 8.02
CA LEU A 504 3.37 25.92 6.83
C LEU A 504 2.39 24.74 6.90
N LYS A 505 1.71 24.47 5.78
CA LYS A 505 0.83 23.31 5.58
C LYS A 505 0.97 22.76 4.14
N PRO A 506 0.79 21.45 3.90
CA PRO A 506 0.51 20.40 4.90
C PRO A 506 1.71 20.19 5.84
N ASP A 507 1.50 19.49 6.95
CA ASP A 507 2.59 19.23 7.90
C ASP A 507 3.54 18.14 7.38
N ILE A 508 2.96 17.10 6.76
CA ILE A 508 3.64 15.86 6.36
C ILE A 508 2.89 15.21 5.19
N VAL A 509 3.53 14.32 4.43
CA VAL A 509 2.85 13.47 3.44
C VAL A 509 3.01 11.99 3.74
N GLY A 510 2.02 11.20 3.34
CA GLY A 510 2.02 9.74 3.45
C GLY A 510 1.32 9.06 2.28
N PRO A 511 1.42 7.73 2.16
CA PRO A 511 0.86 7.01 1.02
C PRO A 511 -0.65 7.22 0.90
N GLY A 512 -1.09 7.81 -0.20
CA GLY A 512 -2.49 8.17 -0.44
C GLY A 512 -2.98 7.86 -1.85
N VAL A 513 -2.19 7.19 -2.70
CA VAL A 513 -2.56 6.84 -4.08
C VAL A 513 -2.59 5.33 -4.26
N ASN A 514 -3.69 4.80 -4.81
CA ASN A 514 -3.91 3.38 -5.10
C ASN A 514 -3.71 2.47 -3.89
N ILE A 515 -4.24 2.88 -2.74
CA ILE A 515 -4.13 2.18 -1.47
C ILE A 515 -5.16 1.04 -1.43
N LEU A 516 -4.68 -0.18 -1.17
CA LEU A 516 -5.51 -1.37 -1.01
C LEU A 516 -5.91 -1.48 0.46
N SER A 517 -7.21 -1.47 0.74
CA SER A 517 -7.75 -1.70 2.09
C SER A 517 -9.15 -2.30 2.04
N ALA A 518 -9.68 -2.64 3.23
CA ALA A 518 -10.96 -3.29 3.44
C ALA A 518 -12.11 -2.53 2.77
N PHE A 519 -13.04 -3.27 2.17
CA PHE A 519 -14.17 -2.74 1.44
C PHE A 519 -15.42 -3.62 1.66
N PRO A 520 -16.63 -3.03 1.75
CA PRO A 520 -17.83 -3.78 2.14
C PRO A 520 -18.35 -4.76 1.07
N VAL A 521 -17.95 -4.61 -0.19
CA VAL A 521 -18.44 -5.43 -1.32
C VAL A 521 -17.32 -5.72 -2.32
N LYS A 522 -17.48 -6.73 -3.18
CA LYS A 522 -16.52 -6.97 -4.26
C LYS A 522 -16.54 -5.80 -5.26
N PRO A 523 -15.40 -5.13 -5.53
CA PRO A 523 -15.36 -4.07 -6.54
C PRO A 523 -15.40 -4.64 -7.97
N GLY A 524 -15.90 -3.85 -8.91
CA GLY A 524 -15.92 -4.17 -10.34
C GLY A 524 -17.18 -4.87 -10.87
N PRO A 525 -17.16 -5.23 -12.17
CA PRO A 525 -18.28 -5.89 -12.84
C PRO A 525 -18.37 -7.37 -12.46
N GLY A 526 -19.58 -7.92 -12.47
CA GLY A 526 -19.85 -9.33 -12.19
C GLY A 526 -21.14 -9.53 -11.39
N PRO A 527 -21.59 -10.79 -11.18
CA PRO A 527 -22.70 -11.06 -10.29
C PRO A 527 -22.39 -10.55 -8.87
N LYS A 528 -23.42 -10.20 -8.10
CA LYS A 528 -23.25 -9.88 -6.67
C LYS A 528 -22.53 -11.05 -6.01
N ALA A 529 -21.29 -10.82 -5.58
CA ALA A 529 -20.51 -11.82 -4.89
C ALA A 529 -21.16 -12.10 -3.50
N PRO A 530 -21.04 -13.33 -2.97
CA PRO A 530 -21.53 -13.65 -1.63
C PRO A 530 -20.89 -12.72 -0.57
N PRO A 531 -21.45 -12.61 0.65
CA PRO A 531 -20.75 -11.93 1.73
C PRO A 531 -19.33 -12.49 1.91
N GLY A 532 -18.35 -11.61 2.01
CA GLY A 532 -16.93 -11.98 2.09
C GLY A 532 -16.08 -10.79 2.50
N SER A 533 -14.77 -11.03 2.69
CA SER A 533 -13.80 -9.97 2.94
C SER A 533 -13.23 -9.49 1.63
N TYR A 534 -13.63 -8.28 1.21
CA TYR A 534 -13.27 -7.70 -0.06
C TYR A 534 -12.34 -6.51 0.13
N PHE A 535 -11.42 -6.31 -0.79
CA PHE A 535 -10.54 -5.15 -0.78
C PHE A 535 -10.80 -4.30 -2.02
N ASN A 536 -10.44 -3.03 -1.94
CA ASN A 536 -10.50 -2.11 -3.08
C ASN A 536 -9.33 -1.13 -3.05
N PHE A 537 -8.98 -0.60 -4.23
CA PHE A 537 -8.07 0.54 -4.34
C PHE A 537 -8.85 1.84 -4.15
N GLN A 538 -8.34 2.73 -3.29
CA GLN A 538 -8.80 4.13 -3.20
C GLN A 538 -7.60 5.07 -3.16
N SER A 539 -7.83 6.32 -3.59
CA SER A 539 -6.84 7.40 -3.58
C SER A 539 -7.44 8.65 -2.94
N GLY A 540 -6.64 9.35 -2.15
CA GLY A 540 -7.01 10.58 -1.46
C GLY A 540 -6.09 10.87 -0.28
N THR A 541 -6.07 12.12 0.19
CA THR A 541 -5.53 12.48 1.51
C THR A 541 -6.27 11.75 2.63
N SER A 542 -7.51 11.32 2.38
CA SER A 542 -8.28 10.41 3.23
C SER A 542 -7.62 9.06 3.47
N MET A 543 -6.79 8.57 2.53
CA MET A 543 -6.03 7.33 2.72
C MET A 543 -4.67 7.59 3.36
N ALA A 544 -4.06 8.76 3.13
CA ALA A 544 -2.81 9.14 3.79
C ALA A 544 -2.99 9.41 5.30
N THR A 545 -4.10 10.05 5.68
CA THR A 545 -4.47 10.37 7.07
C THR A 545 -4.42 9.14 8.01
N PRO A 546 -5.09 8.01 7.72
CA PRO A 546 -5.05 6.83 8.56
C PRO A 546 -3.67 6.14 8.58
N HIS A 547 -2.82 6.31 7.56
CA HIS A 547 -1.43 5.84 7.67
C HIS A 547 -0.72 6.59 8.80
N LEU A 548 -0.84 7.92 8.82
CA LEU A 548 -0.20 8.76 9.85
C LEU A 548 -0.84 8.59 11.23
N ALA A 549 -2.15 8.34 11.30
CA ALA A 549 -2.80 7.97 12.57
C ALA A 549 -2.26 6.63 13.11
N GLY A 550 -2.02 5.66 12.23
CA GLY A 550 -1.35 4.41 12.60
C GLY A 550 0.07 4.66 13.11
N VAL A 551 0.88 5.45 12.40
CA VAL A 551 2.25 5.79 12.85
C VAL A 551 2.23 6.50 14.20
N ALA A 552 1.34 7.48 14.39
CA ALA A 552 1.18 8.17 15.66
C ALA A 552 0.79 7.21 16.80
N ALA A 553 -0.04 6.20 16.54
CA ALA A 553 -0.37 5.18 17.54
C ALA A 553 0.84 4.29 17.86
N LEU A 554 1.64 3.89 16.87
CA LEU A 554 2.88 3.14 17.12
C LEU A 554 3.85 3.95 17.99
N LEU A 555 4.05 5.24 17.69
CA LEU A 555 4.91 6.14 18.46
C LEU A 555 4.38 6.39 19.86
N LYS A 556 3.06 6.55 20.05
CA LYS A 556 2.47 6.64 21.39
C LYS A 556 2.62 5.36 22.20
N CYS A 557 2.72 4.20 21.53
CA CYS A 557 2.94 2.92 22.20
C CYS A 557 4.34 2.85 22.81
N THR A 558 5.37 3.28 22.06
CA THR A 558 6.77 3.33 22.52
C THR A 558 7.03 4.51 23.46
N HIS A 559 6.43 5.67 23.20
CA HIS A 559 6.62 6.92 23.92
C HIS A 559 5.35 7.41 24.62
N LYS A 560 4.86 6.64 25.59
CA LYS A 560 3.55 6.86 26.25
C LYS A 560 3.35 8.24 26.89
N ASN A 561 4.44 8.92 27.24
CA ASN A 561 4.42 10.23 27.90
C ASN A 561 4.54 11.41 26.93
N TRP A 562 4.76 11.17 25.64
CA TRP A 562 4.87 12.25 24.68
C TRP A 562 3.53 12.95 24.47
N SER A 563 3.60 14.28 24.39
CA SER A 563 2.46 15.10 24.00
C SER A 563 2.08 14.84 22.54
N ALA A 564 0.89 15.29 22.14
CA ALA A 564 0.51 15.26 20.73
C ALA A 564 1.45 16.10 19.85
N ALA A 565 1.98 17.21 20.37
CA ALA A 565 2.94 18.06 19.66
C ALA A 565 4.30 17.37 19.52
N ALA A 566 4.78 16.65 20.54
CA ALA A 566 6.01 15.87 20.47
C ALA A 566 5.92 14.74 19.43
N ILE A 567 4.80 14.00 19.39
CA ILE A 567 4.56 12.97 18.35
C ILE A 567 4.55 13.60 16.95
N LYS A 568 3.83 14.72 16.77
CA LYS A 568 3.80 15.46 15.49
C LYS A 568 5.21 15.94 15.11
N SER A 569 5.97 16.48 16.05
CA SER A 569 7.34 16.95 15.83
C SER A 569 8.26 15.81 15.40
N ALA A 570 8.21 14.66 16.08
CA ALA A 570 9.03 13.51 15.74
C ALA A 570 8.77 13.06 14.29
N ILE A 571 7.49 12.93 13.91
CA ILE A 571 7.09 12.58 12.54
C ILE A 571 7.61 13.59 11.50
N MET A 572 7.50 14.89 11.79
CA MET A 572 7.90 15.94 10.84
C MET A 572 9.41 16.08 10.71
N THR A 573 10.14 16.13 11.83
CA THR A 573 11.58 16.43 11.84
C THR A 573 12.43 15.29 11.28
N THR A 574 11.89 14.07 11.23
CA THR A 574 12.56 12.89 10.69
C THR A 574 12.02 12.46 9.33
N ALA A 575 11.21 13.27 8.68
CA ALA A 575 10.59 12.94 7.40
C ALA A 575 11.62 12.90 6.26
N ASP A 576 11.44 11.98 5.31
CA ASP A 576 12.30 11.86 4.15
C ASP A 576 11.91 12.91 3.10
N ARG A 577 12.89 13.70 2.63
CA ARG A 577 12.71 14.68 1.54
C ARG A 577 13.12 14.15 0.18
N LEU A 578 13.72 12.96 0.16
CA LEU A 578 14.23 12.32 -1.03
C LEU A 578 13.35 11.13 -1.40
N ASP A 579 13.23 10.88 -2.70
CA ASP A 579 12.63 9.69 -3.25
C ASP A 579 13.58 8.48 -3.17
N ARG A 580 13.11 7.32 -3.61
CA ARG A 580 13.90 6.08 -3.62
C ARG A 580 15.11 6.11 -4.57
N ASP A 581 15.25 7.13 -5.41
CA ASP A 581 16.43 7.37 -6.26
C ASP A 581 17.37 8.42 -5.62
N LEU A 582 17.14 8.76 -4.34
CA LEU A 582 17.87 9.78 -3.59
C LEU A 582 17.79 11.18 -4.23
N LYS A 583 16.70 11.46 -4.96
CA LYS A 583 16.43 12.76 -5.57
C LYS A 583 15.33 13.47 -4.80
N PRO A 584 15.23 14.81 -4.84
CA PRO A 584 14.12 15.51 -4.22
C PRO A 584 12.77 14.93 -4.66
N ILE A 585 11.87 14.68 -3.70
CA ILE A 585 10.52 14.19 -3.98
C ILE A 585 9.84 15.14 -4.96
N LYS A 586 9.23 14.59 -6.00
CA LYS A 586 8.65 15.36 -7.10
C LYS A 586 7.17 15.59 -6.93
N ASP A 587 6.68 16.62 -7.59
CA ASP A 587 5.26 16.88 -7.77
C ASP A 587 4.76 16.26 -9.09
N ASP A 588 3.67 15.48 -9.02
CA ASP A 588 3.03 14.95 -10.23
C ASP A 588 2.18 15.99 -10.96
N TYR A 589 1.90 17.16 -10.39
CA TYR A 589 1.22 18.26 -11.08
C TYR A 589 1.93 18.61 -12.39
N ASN A 590 1.16 18.98 -13.43
CA ASN A 590 1.60 19.54 -14.71
C ASN A 590 2.57 18.68 -15.56
N GLY A 591 3.04 17.55 -15.03
CA GLY A 591 4.02 16.68 -15.67
C GLY A 591 5.45 17.23 -15.70
N SER A 592 5.74 18.36 -15.03
CA SER A 592 7.06 19.01 -15.02
C SER A 592 8.12 18.16 -14.32
N ARG A 593 7.72 17.23 -13.44
CA ARG A 593 8.64 16.41 -12.62
C ARG A 593 9.58 17.28 -11.78
N ASP A 594 9.15 18.51 -11.48
CA ASP A 594 9.89 19.42 -10.61
C ASP A 594 9.87 18.91 -9.16
N PRO A 595 10.89 19.24 -8.36
CA PRO A 595 10.85 19.04 -6.92
C PRO A 595 9.59 19.65 -6.31
N ALA A 596 8.92 18.91 -5.42
CA ALA A 596 7.79 19.42 -4.67
C ALA A 596 8.25 20.52 -3.71
N ASP A 597 7.49 21.63 -3.68
CA ASP A 597 7.72 22.70 -2.73
C ASP A 597 7.20 22.33 -1.32
N LEU A 598 7.47 23.20 -0.34
CA LEU A 598 7.01 23.01 1.04
C LEU A 598 5.48 23.03 1.17
N PHE A 599 4.76 23.64 0.22
CA PHE A 599 3.30 23.75 0.24
C PHE A 599 2.60 22.51 -0.34
N GLY A 600 3.33 21.63 -1.04
CA GLY A 600 2.88 20.29 -1.39
C GLY A 600 3.48 19.19 -0.51
N LEU A 601 4.76 19.31 -0.13
CA LEU A 601 5.52 18.27 0.58
C LEU A 601 5.40 18.35 2.10
N GLY A 602 5.19 19.55 2.66
CA GLY A 602 5.35 19.79 4.09
C GLY A 602 6.77 19.46 4.54
N ALA A 603 6.91 18.70 5.63
CA ALA A 603 8.21 18.26 6.11
C ALA A 603 8.87 17.19 5.22
N GLY A 604 8.07 16.33 4.58
CA GLY A 604 8.55 15.19 3.79
C GLY A 604 7.59 14.00 3.81
N GLN A 605 8.02 12.89 3.21
CA GLN A 605 7.41 11.58 3.34
C GLN A 605 7.64 11.03 4.75
N VAL A 606 6.59 10.49 5.38
CA VAL A 606 6.70 9.87 6.69
C VAL A 606 7.75 8.75 6.73
N ASN A 607 8.64 8.82 7.73
CA ASN A 607 9.61 7.78 8.07
C ASN A 607 9.36 7.34 9.54
N PRO A 608 8.52 6.32 9.77
CA PRO A 608 8.15 5.84 11.09
C PRO A 608 9.36 5.37 11.92
N GLN A 609 10.35 4.75 11.28
CA GLN A 609 11.51 4.22 12.00
C GLN A 609 12.35 5.36 12.58
N ALA A 610 12.65 6.38 11.77
CA ALA A 610 13.38 7.54 12.23
C ALA A 610 12.57 8.34 13.28
N ALA A 611 11.25 8.42 13.12
CA ALA A 611 10.37 9.11 14.08
C ALA A 611 10.32 8.44 15.46
N ASN A 612 10.72 7.17 15.59
CA ASN A 612 10.79 6.50 16.89
C ASN A 612 11.97 6.97 17.74
N ASP A 613 13.01 7.53 17.12
CA ASP A 613 14.15 8.12 17.81
C ASP A 613 14.58 9.42 17.11
N PRO A 614 13.81 10.51 17.29
CA PRO A 614 14.05 11.77 16.59
C PRO A 614 15.24 12.56 17.19
N GLY A 615 15.81 12.10 18.31
CA GLY A 615 16.77 12.84 19.12
C GLY A 615 16.13 14.04 19.85
N LEU A 616 15.61 15.01 19.11
CA LEU A 616 14.98 16.22 19.63
C LEU A 616 13.54 16.37 19.13
N VAL A 617 12.69 16.96 19.96
CA VAL A 617 11.31 17.32 19.60
C VAL A 617 11.01 18.77 19.97
N TYR A 618 10.22 19.43 19.13
CA TYR A 618 9.64 20.75 19.38
C TYR A 618 8.31 20.58 20.10
N ASP A 619 8.35 20.40 21.42
CA ASP A 619 7.14 20.21 22.22
C ASP A 619 6.50 21.53 22.64
N ILE A 620 5.17 21.58 22.62
CA ILE A 620 4.36 22.70 23.09
C ILE A 620 3.13 22.23 23.84
N LYS A 621 2.81 22.97 24.91
CA LYS A 621 1.59 22.81 25.71
C LYS A 621 0.38 23.53 25.10
N PRO A 622 -0.86 23.12 25.44
CA PRO A 622 -2.08 23.75 24.95
C PRO A 622 -2.17 25.27 25.13
N PHE A 623 -1.59 25.81 26.22
CA PHE A 623 -1.55 27.24 26.48
C PHE A 623 -0.75 28.05 25.42
N HIS A 624 0.26 27.47 24.77
CA HIS A 624 1.01 28.19 23.73
C HIS A 624 0.16 28.43 22.48
N TYR A 625 -0.80 27.55 22.17
CA TYR A 625 -1.77 27.81 21.10
C TYR A 625 -2.68 28.99 21.45
N ILE A 626 -2.99 29.23 22.73
CA ILE A 626 -3.75 30.41 23.17
C ILE A 626 -2.94 31.68 22.92
N GLN A 627 -1.65 31.69 23.27
CA GLN A 627 -0.75 32.81 22.97
C GLN A 627 -0.66 33.08 21.46
N TYR A 628 -0.58 32.01 20.66
CA TYR A 628 -0.62 32.11 19.20
C TYR A 628 -1.94 32.73 18.69
N LEU A 629 -3.10 32.30 19.21
CA LEU A 629 -4.40 32.88 18.85
C LEU A 629 -4.47 34.38 19.22
N CYS A 630 -3.97 34.77 20.39
CA CYS A 630 -3.85 36.18 20.76
C CYS A 630 -2.92 36.95 19.81
N GLY A 631 -1.81 36.34 19.39
CA GLY A 631 -0.87 36.90 18.41
C GLY A 631 -1.48 37.10 17.02
N LEU A 632 -2.50 36.32 16.64
CA LEU A 632 -3.29 36.55 15.42
C LEU A 632 -4.29 37.72 15.54
N GLY A 633 -4.38 38.37 16.71
CA GLY A 633 -5.33 39.46 16.96
C GLY A 633 -6.76 39.00 17.25
N TYR A 634 -6.96 37.76 17.71
CA TYR A 634 -8.29 37.27 18.09
C TYR A 634 -8.76 37.95 19.38
N SER A 635 -10.05 38.31 19.47
CA SER A 635 -10.65 38.87 20.67
C SER A 635 -10.74 37.84 21.80
N ASN A 636 -10.94 38.31 23.04
CA ASN A 636 -11.17 37.44 24.19
C ASN A 636 -12.33 36.47 23.99
N ASP A 637 -13.41 36.91 23.34
CA ASP A 637 -14.55 36.04 23.00
C ASP A 637 -14.16 34.96 21.99
N ASN A 638 -13.41 35.33 20.93
CA ASN A 638 -12.93 34.36 19.94
C ASN A 638 -12.02 33.30 20.57
N VAL A 639 -11.11 33.73 21.45
CA VAL A 639 -10.23 32.82 22.19
C VAL A 639 -11.04 31.94 23.14
N THR A 640 -12.03 32.50 23.84
CA THR A 640 -12.91 31.76 24.76
C THR A 640 -13.72 30.68 24.02
N ILE A 641 -14.23 30.99 22.83
CA ILE A 641 -14.93 30.02 21.97
C ILE A 641 -14.05 28.81 21.66
N ILE A 642 -12.76 29.03 21.38
CA ILE A 642 -11.82 27.94 21.03
C ILE A 642 -11.35 27.19 22.27
N ALA A 643 -11.00 27.92 23.33
CA ALA A 643 -10.39 27.36 24.53
C ALA A 643 -11.41 26.70 25.48
N GLY A 644 -12.70 27.02 25.33
CA GLY A 644 -13.77 26.56 26.23
C GLY A 644 -13.69 27.16 27.63
N ARG A 645 -12.88 28.20 27.84
CA ARG A 645 -12.69 28.89 29.13
C ARG A 645 -12.25 30.35 28.90
N PRO A 646 -12.49 31.26 29.86
CA PRO A 646 -12.04 32.65 29.75
C PRO A 646 -10.54 32.74 29.49
N ASN A 647 -10.13 33.75 28.72
CA ASN A 647 -8.71 34.04 28.50
C ASN A 647 -8.05 34.35 29.85
N PRO A 648 -6.97 33.64 30.26
CA PRO A 648 -6.27 33.92 31.51
C PRO A 648 -5.38 35.17 31.45
N MET A 649 -5.26 35.81 30.27
CA MET A 649 -4.66 37.14 30.07
C MET A 649 -5.77 38.16 29.86
#